data_AF-A0AAW2RUW4-F1
#
_entry.id   AF-A0AAW2RUW4-F1
#
_cell.length_a   1.000
_cell.length_b   1.000
_cell.length_c   1.000
_cell.angle_alpha   90.00
_cell.angle_beta   90.00
_cell.angle_gamma   90.00
#
_symmetry.space_group_name_H-M   'P 1'
#
loop_
_entity.id
_entity.type
_entity.pdbx_description
1 polymer ?
#
loop_
_entity_poly.entity_id
_entity_poly.type
_entity_poly.pdbx_seq_one_letter_code
_entity_poly.pdbx_strand_id
1 'polypeptide(L)'
;MARNLGFLVVALLVLASSCESAIFSPVSDSHRSAALELFSPIDGSFGSLEETYEALKTFEVLGIEKKPDIRTSACASVADTLQSTSSALKDLFHALRVNGILKCDLKNEAFRGIESRLKDSLNSASSLLDFYYSIGGLMLVKDQTSVVDVHLGDADKIFRSIKALSQSDGRWRLSSNNPESSNDAAGIALETLAGVISLASSEIDHSLIATLKNDIAKLFDGIERYDDGTCYFDEKLVDARGHHGPLSASASVVRGITAFAAVASESLNLPGDKILGLARFFLGIGIPGSAKDLGSVPLILSLPATVLSVTKKDQLKVRVSTVLGSSAPPLSVKLMQIFISGSKDASIIDQKLKFDPDNSVHVLEKLPPNVNVGNYIFSFEVVFDDPEHKKNYVTGGRTKVPIHFTGIIKIDSAEIAVLDSDLGSIETQKKLELPGENAVALSANHLQKLRLSFQLITPAGQAFKPHQAFLKLRHESAVEHIFVVGNSGKKFEIILDFLGLVEKFYYLSGRYEIQLTVGDSVMENSFLQPLGHIELDLPDAPEKAARPPPQPVDPYTRYGPKAEITHIFRAPEKRPPRELSLAFLGLVLLPFFGFLAGLVHLRANLKIWPKSTVPATFAGLFHLGIAAVLLLYAFFWFKTPDTELTVGRSLGMDILVLSIAKQADKNFVLCQPTSSFVFIALHIAEENFTFSDTLMALRMMRAQFPHIEKSLRRDKVLRMFKLNTGQDDHAIMFTDDYLNQCSLLSLGGKVKDEQISQLINAGLLIRQLIDENMYWFSIPNIGSVLKGLSQGRKELLSFLSRRKYKEMMMATLEKKRLRLSPLDMRFHLRDLIGSGHLKTVQTPSGLIVRVAKD
;
A
#
# COMPACT_ATOMS: atom_id res chain seq x y z
N MET A 1 -30.82 -22.86 -14.46
CA MET A 1 -30.00 -21.67 -14.09
C MET A 1 -30.07 -21.29 -12.60
N ALA A 2 -31.20 -21.44 -11.90
CA ALA A 2 -31.35 -20.99 -10.51
C ALA A 2 -30.26 -21.43 -9.50
N ARG A 3 -29.71 -22.66 -9.62
CA ARG A 3 -28.79 -23.25 -8.62
C ARG A 3 -27.44 -22.52 -8.47
N ASN A 4 -27.04 -21.68 -9.44
CA ASN A 4 -25.80 -20.91 -9.36
C ASN A 4 -26.00 -19.51 -8.73
N LEU A 5 -27.24 -19.02 -8.65
CA LEU A 5 -27.52 -17.70 -8.06
C LEU A 5 -27.37 -17.74 -6.53
N GLY A 6 -27.86 -18.82 -5.90
CA GLY A 6 -27.69 -19.05 -4.46
C GLY A 6 -26.22 -19.09 -4.01
N PHE A 7 -25.33 -19.69 -4.81
CA PHE A 7 -23.89 -19.69 -4.52
C PHE A 7 -23.26 -18.28 -4.59
N LEU A 8 -23.74 -17.41 -5.50
CA LEU A 8 -23.27 -16.03 -5.59
C LEU A 8 -23.74 -15.18 -4.39
N VAL A 9 -25.00 -15.35 -3.99
CA VAL A 9 -25.58 -14.68 -2.81
C VAL A 9 -24.90 -15.14 -1.51
N VAL A 10 -24.62 -16.44 -1.37
CA VAL A 10 -23.88 -16.97 -0.21
C VAL A 10 -22.43 -16.47 -0.20
N ALA A 11 -21.76 -16.37 -1.35
CA ALA A 11 -20.40 -15.81 -1.42
C ALA A 11 -20.35 -14.32 -1.01
N LEU A 12 -21.34 -13.52 -1.41
CA LEU A 12 -21.47 -12.12 -0.97
C LEU A 12 -21.74 -12.01 0.53
N LEU A 13 -22.63 -12.84 1.08
CA LEU A 13 -22.93 -12.89 2.52
C LEU A 13 -21.73 -13.35 3.38
N VAL A 14 -20.82 -14.16 2.84
CA VAL A 14 -19.60 -14.58 3.55
C VAL A 14 -18.59 -13.43 3.66
N LEU A 15 -18.48 -12.57 2.65
CA LEU A 15 -17.59 -11.40 2.70
C LEU A 15 -18.10 -10.30 3.65
N ALA A 16 -19.42 -10.18 3.85
CA ALA A 16 -20.04 -9.18 4.73
C ALA A 16 -20.03 -9.54 6.23
N SER A 17 -19.26 -10.54 6.67
CA SER A 17 -19.34 -11.10 8.04
C SER A 17 -18.03 -11.13 8.83
N SER A 18 -16.98 -10.48 8.32
CA SER A 18 -15.66 -10.37 8.98
C SER A 18 -15.13 -8.94 9.02
N CYS A 19 -15.99 -7.97 9.33
CA CYS A 19 -15.53 -6.70 9.90
C CYS A 19 -15.19 -6.92 11.38
N GLU A 20 -13.91 -6.82 11.72
CA GLU A 20 -13.48 -6.67 13.11
C GLU A 20 -13.99 -5.32 13.62
N SER A 21 -14.74 -5.33 14.72
CA SER A 21 -15.14 -4.10 15.39
C SER A 21 -13.91 -3.46 16.02
N ALA A 22 -13.56 -2.26 15.54
CA ALA A 22 -12.47 -1.48 16.14
C ALA A 22 -12.74 -1.27 17.64
N ILE A 23 -11.78 -1.68 18.48
CA ILE A 23 -11.91 -1.58 19.94
C ILE A 23 -11.52 -0.16 20.34
N PHE A 24 -12.51 0.72 20.36
CA PHE A 24 -12.32 2.14 20.69
C PHE A 24 -11.74 2.28 22.10
N SER A 25 -10.60 2.96 22.19
CA SER A 25 -9.95 3.33 23.45
C SER A 25 -10.17 4.83 23.72
N PRO A 26 -10.29 5.25 25.00
CA PRO A 26 -10.44 6.67 25.34
C PRO A 26 -9.15 7.46 25.06
N VAL A 27 -9.26 8.80 25.06
CA VAL A 27 -8.17 9.74 24.77
C VAL A 27 -7.02 9.61 25.80
N SER A 28 -5.97 8.89 25.41
CA SER A 28 -4.73 8.69 26.17
C SER A 28 -3.80 9.92 26.18
N ASP A 29 -2.83 9.92 27.10
CA ASP A 29 -1.82 10.98 27.24
C ASP A 29 -0.94 11.18 25.99
N SER A 30 -0.83 10.17 25.11
CA SER A 30 -0.17 10.31 23.82
C SER A 30 -0.86 11.33 22.91
N HIS A 31 -2.20 11.40 22.92
CA HIS A 31 -2.96 12.41 22.17
C HIS A 31 -2.75 13.81 22.76
N ARG A 32 -2.71 13.91 24.10
CA ARG A 32 -2.42 15.17 24.82
C ARG A 32 -1.01 15.68 24.52
N SER A 33 -0.04 14.77 24.43
CA SER A 33 1.35 15.06 24.10
C SER A 33 1.51 15.50 22.64
N ALA A 34 0.90 14.77 21.70
CA ALA A 34 0.93 15.12 20.27
C ALA A 34 0.27 16.48 19.98
N ALA A 35 -0.79 16.85 20.71
CA ALA A 35 -1.40 18.17 20.60
C ALA A 35 -0.51 19.31 21.12
N LEU A 36 0.26 19.07 22.20
CA LEU A 36 1.26 20.03 22.68
C LEU A 36 2.42 20.19 21.70
N GLU A 37 2.87 19.11 21.05
CA GLU A 37 3.91 19.17 20.03
C GLU A 37 3.43 19.91 18.77
N LEU A 38 2.23 19.57 18.27
CA LEU A 38 1.62 20.20 17.10
C LEU A 38 1.41 21.72 17.30
N PHE A 39 0.92 22.12 18.47
CA PHE A 39 0.72 23.52 18.84
C PHE A 39 1.86 24.06 19.73
N SER A 40 3.11 23.88 19.27
CA SER A 40 4.29 24.51 19.87
C SER A 40 4.42 25.97 19.41
N PRO A 41 4.30 26.98 20.31
CA PRO A 41 4.43 28.38 19.92
C PRO A 41 5.88 28.76 19.59
N ILE A 42 6.06 29.60 18.57
CA ILE A 42 7.35 30.17 18.16
C ILE A 42 7.47 31.56 18.80
N ASP A 43 8.58 31.80 19.50
CA ASP A 43 8.86 33.04 20.25
C ASP A 43 7.71 33.48 21.19
N GLY A 44 6.96 32.51 21.73
CA GLY A 44 5.80 32.76 22.58
C GLY A 44 4.51 33.14 21.84
N SER A 45 4.41 32.87 20.54
CA SER A 45 3.24 33.19 19.69
C SER A 45 2.89 32.07 18.71
N PHE A 46 1.70 32.15 18.12
CA PHE A 46 1.30 31.33 16.96
C PHE A 46 1.23 32.20 15.71
N GLY A 47 1.36 31.61 14.53
CA GLY A 47 1.47 32.33 13.25
C GLY A 47 0.18 33.04 12.81
N SER A 48 -0.96 32.74 13.43
CA SER A 48 -2.22 33.45 13.19
C SER A 48 -3.17 33.39 14.40
N LEU A 49 -4.17 34.28 14.43
CA LEU A 49 -5.27 34.22 15.40
C LEU A 49 -6.19 33.01 15.18
N GLU A 50 -6.23 32.46 13.97
CA GLU A 50 -6.91 31.21 13.65
C GLU A 50 -6.25 30.02 14.36
N GLU A 51 -4.96 29.83 14.11
CA GLU A 51 -4.11 28.83 14.78
C GLU A 51 -4.10 29.03 16.31
N THR A 52 -4.06 30.27 16.79
CA THR A 52 -4.17 30.60 18.22
C THR A 52 -5.47 30.09 18.83
N TYR A 53 -6.61 30.27 18.14
CA TYR A 53 -7.90 29.75 18.59
C TYR A 53 -7.94 28.23 18.55
N GLU A 54 -7.44 27.60 17.47
CA GLU A 54 -7.40 26.15 17.33
C GLU A 54 -6.54 25.48 18.40
N ALA A 55 -5.36 26.05 18.70
CA ALA A 55 -4.50 25.60 19.80
C ALA A 55 -5.23 25.69 21.16
N LEU A 56 -5.75 26.88 21.49
CA LEU A 56 -6.45 27.12 22.76
C LEU A 56 -7.67 26.22 22.95
N LYS A 57 -8.46 26.02 21.88
CA LYS A 57 -9.66 25.17 21.90
C LYS A 57 -9.28 23.69 21.99
N THR A 58 -8.24 23.25 21.28
CA THR A 58 -7.69 21.89 21.40
C THR A 58 -7.21 21.61 22.83
N PHE A 59 -6.48 22.55 23.44
CA PHE A 59 -6.02 22.41 24.84
C PHE A 59 -7.16 22.44 25.87
N GLU A 60 -8.29 23.09 25.56
CA GLU A 60 -9.52 22.99 26.38
C GLU A 60 -10.19 21.61 26.22
N VAL A 61 -10.45 21.19 24.99
CA VAL A 61 -11.14 19.92 24.67
C VAL A 61 -10.37 18.69 25.14
N LEU A 62 -9.04 18.71 25.03
CA LEU A 62 -8.16 17.65 25.55
C LEU A 62 -7.90 17.76 27.07
N GLY A 63 -8.40 18.79 27.75
CA GLY A 63 -8.21 18.97 29.19
C GLY A 63 -6.74 19.05 29.60
N ILE A 64 -5.93 19.82 28.87
CA ILE A 64 -4.49 19.93 29.09
C ILE A 64 -4.24 21.04 30.12
N GLU A 65 -3.76 20.67 31.30
CA GLU A 65 -3.56 21.61 32.42
C GLU A 65 -2.34 22.53 32.21
N LYS A 66 -1.21 21.96 31.78
CA LYS A 66 0.03 22.71 31.50
C LYS A 66 0.03 23.21 30.06
N LYS A 67 -0.55 24.40 29.85
CA LYS A 67 -0.58 25.10 28.56
C LYS A 67 0.63 26.03 28.42
N PRO A 68 1.14 26.31 27.20
CA PRO A 68 2.12 27.37 26.98
C PRO A 68 1.56 28.74 27.37
N ASP A 69 2.37 29.61 27.97
CA ASP A 69 1.94 30.99 28.24
C ASP A 69 2.05 31.85 26.97
N ILE A 70 0.92 31.95 26.27
CA ILE A 70 0.71 32.82 25.12
C ILE A 70 -0.23 33.99 25.44
N ARG A 71 -0.59 34.25 26.72
CA ARG A 71 -1.63 35.24 27.06
C ARG A 71 -1.23 36.63 26.58
N THR A 72 0.01 37.04 26.86
CA THR A 72 0.49 38.40 26.57
C THR A 72 0.58 38.68 25.07
N SER A 73 1.13 37.75 24.30
CA SER A 73 1.28 37.87 22.83
C SER A 73 -0.08 37.81 22.13
N ALA A 74 -0.90 36.82 22.44
CA ALA A 74 -2.22 36.67 21.84
C ALA A 74 -3.14 37.85 22.17
N CYS A 75 -3.15 38.36 23.41
CA CYS A 75 -3.95 39.53 23.77
C CYS A 75 -3.48 40.82 23.09
N ALA A 76 -2.18 40.97 22.78
CA ALA A 76 -1.70 42.08 21.95
C ALA A 76 -2.24 41.97 20.52
N SER A 77 -2.07 40.81 19.86
CA SER A 77 -2.57 40.58 18.49
C SER A 77 -4.10 40.71 18.38
N VAL A 78 -4.85 40.30 19.40
CA VAL A 78 -6.29 40.57 19.53
C VAL A 78 -6.54 42.08 19.60
N ALA A 79 -5.91 42.79 20.53
CA ALA A 79 -6.12 44.23 20.69
C ALA A 79 -5.80 45.02 19.42
N ASP A 80 -4.74 44.68 18.69
CA ASP A 80 -4.37 45.33 17.42
C ASP A 80 -5.39 45.03 16.31
N THR A 81 -5.82 43.77 16.19
CA THR A 81 -6.79 43.33 15.15
C THR A 81 -8.18 43.94 15.37
N LEU A 82 -8.58 44.11 16.63
CA LEU A 82 -9.85 44.72 17.03
C LEU A 82 -9.84 46.27 16.96
N GLN A 83 -8.67 46.91 17.09
CA GLN A 83 -8.53 48.37 16.90
C GLN A 83 -8.33 48.76 15.43
N SER A 84 -7.81 47.85 14.60
CA SER A 84 -7.61 48.10 13.16
C SER A 84 -8.94 48.16 12.41
N THR A 85 -9.16 49.27 11.68
CA THR A 85 -10.31 49.44 10.78
C THR A 85 -10.17 48.66 9.47
N SER A 86 -9.01 48.06 9.21
CA SER A 86 -8.69 47.35 7.96
C SER A 86 -8.47 45.84 8.11
N SER A 87 -8.53 45.27 9.32
CA SER A 87 -8.43 43.81 9.55
C SER A 87 -9.49 43.02 8.78
N ALA A 88 -9.19 41.82 8.26
CA ALA A 88 -10.20 41.06 7.52
C ALA A 88 -11.30 40.54 8.45
N LEU A 89 -12.51 40.30 7.92
CA LEU A 89 -13.63 39.74 8.72
C LEU A 89 -13.27 38.39 9.36
N LYS A 90 -12.44 37.59 8.69
CA LYS A 90 -11.87 36.36 9.24
C LYS A 90 -11.03 36.66 10.48
N ASP A 91 -10.01 37.51 10.37
CA ASP A 91 -9.08 37.84 11.47
C ASP A 91 -9.84 38.45 12.66
N LEU A 92 -10.80 39.33 12.38
CA LEU A 92 -11.69 39.96 13.34
C LEU A 92 -12.54 38.93 14.11
N PHE A 93 -13.09 37.94 13.41
CA PHE A 93 -13.84 36.83 14.01
C PHE A 93 -12.95 35.93 14.88
N HIS A 94 -11.74 35.59 14.40
CA HIS A 94 -10.80 34.81 15.21
C HIS A 94 -10.26 35.61 16.41
N ALA A 95 -10.08 36.93 16.31
CA ALA A 95 -9.73 37.80 17.44
C ALA A 95 -10.81 37.73 18.54
N LEU A 96 -12.09 37.85 18.17
CA LEU A 96 -13.22 37.68 19.09
C LEU A 96 -13.27 36.26 19.69
N ARG A 97 -12.98 35.22 18.92
CA ARG A 97 -12.91 33.83 19.41
C ARG A 97 -11.77 33.61 20.42
N VAL A 98 -10.57 34.12 20.15
CA VAL A 98 -9.43 34.09 21.07
C VAL A 98 -9.75 34.87 22.35
N ASN A 99 -10.37 36.05 22.23
CA ASN A 99 -10.78 36.83 23.40
C ASN A 99 -11.82 36.12 24.28
N GLY A 100 -12.75 35.36 23.68
CA GLY A 100 -13.73 34.56 24.43
C GLY A 100 -13.08 33.52 25.35
N ILE A 101 -11.92 32.97 24.98
CA ILE A 101 -11.15 32.02 25.80
C ILE A 101 -10.21 32.75 26.77
N LEU A 102 -9.39 33.68 26.27
CA LEU A 102 -8.34 34.32 27.09
C LEU A 102 -8.87 35.42 28.01
N LYS A 103 -9.96 36.10 27.65
CA LYS A 103 -10.50 37.29 28.33
C LYS A 103 -9.41 38.36 28.49
N CYS A 104 -9.08 39.00 27.37
CA CYS A 104 -8.12 40.09 27.30
C CYS A 104 -8.75 41.42 27.74
N ASP A 105 -7.93 42.32 28.28
CA ASP A 105 -8.37 43.59 28.85
C ASP A 105 -8.64 44.63 27.74
N LEU A 106 -9.83 44.58 27.15
CA LEU A 106 -10.26 45.40 26.02
C LEU A 106 -11.15 46.59 26.45
N LYS A 107 -11.05 47.70 25.70
CA LYS A 107 -11.92 48.87 25.92
C LYS A 107 -13.32 48.65 25.35
N ASN A 108 -14.35 48.97 26.13
CA ASN A 108 -15.77 48.85 25.72
C ASN A 108 -16.10 49.60 24.41
N GLU A 109 -15.39 50.68 24.10
CA GLU A 109 -15.56 51.47 22.87
C GLU A 109 -15.24 50.66 21.60
N ALA A 110 -14.29 49.71 21.66
CA ALA A 110 -13.91 48.88 20.52
C ALA A 110 -15.08 48.00 20.05
N PHE A 111 -15.81 47.39 20.98
CA PHE A 111 -16.95 46.51 20.67
C PHE A 111 -18.07 47.22 19.90
N ARG A 112 -18.30 48.52 20.14
CA ARG A 112 -19.28 49.31 19.37
C ARG A 112 -18.82 49.57 17.93
N GLY A 113 -17.53 49.85 17.73
CA GLY A 113 -16.96 49.99 16.38
C GLY A 113 -17.01 48.68 15.60
N ILE A 114 -16.75 47.55 16.28
CA ILE A 114 -16.85 46.20 15.72
C ILE A 114 -18.31 45.88 15.33
N GLU A 115 -19.27 46.12 16.22
CA GLU A 115 -20.70 45.81 15.99
C GLU A 115 -21.26 46.52 14.75
N SER A 116 -21.01 47.83 14.58
CA SER A 116 -21.35 48.53 13.33
C SER A 116 -20.72 47.83 12.13
N ARG A 117 -19.40 47.61 12.16
CA ARG A 117 -18.64 47.02 11.05
C ARG A 117 -19.15 45.63 10.64
N LEU A 118 -19.59 44.81 11.58
CA LEU A 118 -20.19 43.50 11.31
C LEU A 118 -21.60 43.64 10.72
N LYS A 119 -22.45 44.54 11.23
CA LYS A 119 -23.79 44.83 10.68
C LYS A 119 -23.73 45.46 9.28
N ASP A 120 -22.79 46.36 9.04
CA ASP A 120 -22.51 46.95 7.73
C ASP A 120 -22.09 45.85 6.73
N SER A 121 -21.21 44.95 7.16
CA SER A 121 -20.73 43.83 6.33
C SER A 121 -21.86 42.90 5.88
N LEU A 122 -22.84 42.61 6.75
CA LEU A 122 -24.03 41.79 6.42
C LEU A 122 -24.88 42.37 5.28
N ASN A 123 -24.90 43.68 5.10
CA ASN A 123 -25.62 44.33 4.00
C ASN A 123 -24.89 44.20 2.66
N SER A 124 -23.58 43.96 2.68
CA SER A 124 -22.72 43.77 1.50
C SER A 124 -22.32 42.31 1.22
N ALA A 125 -22.65 41.39 2.13
CA ALA A 125 -22.22 40.00 2.11
C ALA A 125 -22.70 39.25 0.85
N SER A 126 -21.77 38.54 0.20
CA SER A 126 -22.05 37.78 -1.05
C SER A 126 -21.52 36.34 -1.02
N SER A 127 -20.66 36.01 -0.05
CA SER A 127 -20.27 34.64 0.28
C SER A 127 -20.88 34.18 1.61
N LEU A 128 -21.01 32.87 1.78
CA LEU A 128 -21.43 32.25 3.03
C LEU A 128 -20.47 32.57 4.19
N LEU A 129 -19.19 32.74 3.89
CA LEU A 129 -18.15 33.06 4.88
C LEU A 129 -18.29 34.49 5.42
N ASP A 130 -18.72 35.45 4.59
CA ASP A 130 -19.00 36.83 5.04
C ASP A 130 -20.14 36.81 6.08
N PHE A 131 -21.22 36.05 5.80
CA PHE A 131 -22.31 35.86 6.74
C PHE A 131 -21.85 35.12 8.01
N TYR A 132 -21.07 34.04 7.88
CA TYR A 132 -20.58 33.25 9.02
C TYR A 132 -19.71 34.07 9.97
N TYR A 133 -18.69 34.77 9.45
CA TYR A 133 -17.81 35.62 10.27
C TYR A 133 -18.58 36.81 10.88
N SER A 134 -19.57 37.37 10.17
CA SER A 134 -20.32 38.53 10.66
C SER A 134 -21.37 38.15 11.72
N ILE A 135 -22.20 37.13 11.47
CA ILE A 135 -23.18 36.62 12.45
C ILE A 135 -22.47 35.98 13.65
N GLY A 136 -21.46 35.15 13.41
CA GLY A 136 -20.66 34.54 14.46
C GLY A 136 -19.90 35.59 15.29
N GLY A 137 -19.41 36.66 14.65
CA GLY A 137 -18.81 37.80 15.34
C GLY A 137 -19.81 38.52 16.25
N LEU A 138 -21.03 38.81 15.77
CA LEU A 138 -22.08 39.44 16.57
C LEU A 138 -22.52 38.56 17.75
N MET A 139 -22.60 37.23 17.57
CA MET A 139 -22.81 36.29 18.68
C MET A 139 -21.68 36.34 19.71
N LEU A 140 -20.42 36.39 19.28
CA LEU A 140 -19.29 36.51 20.20
C LEU A 140 -19.25 37.86 20.93
N VAL A 141 -19.70 38.95 20.30
CA VAL A 141 -19.87 40.25 20.98
C VAL A 141 -20.98 40.17 22.04
N LYS A 142 -22.13 39.54 21.72
CA LYS A 142 -23.25 39.29 22.64
C LYS A 142 -22.80 38.59 23.93
N ASP A 143 -21.98 37.56 23.79
CA ASP A 143 -21.50 36.73 24.90
C ASP A 143 -20.37 37.40 25.70
N GLN A 144 -19.73 38.45 25.15
CA GLN A 144 -18.58 39.13 25.75
C GLN A 144 -18.91 40.50 26.35
N THR A 145 -19.97 41.19 25.90
CA THR A 145 -20.37 42.49 26.45
C THR A 145 -21.86 42.77 26.34
N SER A 146 -22.45 43.27 27.43
CA SER A 146 -23.83 43.75 27.49
C SER A 146 -23.98 45.25 27.19
N VAL A 147 -22.90 45.92 26.75
CA VAL A 147 -22.86 47.37 26.47
C VAL A 147 -23.33 47.72 25.05
N VAL A 148 -23.54 46.69 24.22
CA VAL A 148 -23.71 46.81 22.76
C VAL A 148 -24.92 45.97 22.34
N ASP A 149 -25.88 46.60 21.65
CA ASP A 149 -27.06 45.91 21.14
C ASP A 149 -26.77 45.28 19.78
N VAL A 150 -26.52 43.97 19.77
CA VAL A 150 -26.21 43.19 18.57
C VAL A 150 -27.43 42.78 17.74
N HIS A 151 -28.66 43.18 18.12
CA HIS A 151 -29.88 42.71 17.47
C HIS A 151 -29.97 43.04 15.96
N LEU A 152 -30.64 42.16 15.22
CA LEU A 152 -30.84 42.22 13.78
C LEU A 152 -32.31 42.48 13.44
N GLY A 153 -32.64 43.72 13.03
CA GLY A 153 -33.97 44.06 12.49
C GLY A 153 -34.25 43.44 11.13
N ASP A 154 -33.22 43.25 10.31
CA ASP A 154 -33.30 42.67 8.95
C ASP A 154 -33.10 41.12 8.94
N ALA A 155 -33.25 40.45 10.08
CA ALA A 155 -32.91 39.04 10.24
C ALA A 155 -33.62 38.11 9.23
N ASP A 156 -34.89 38.37 8.94
CA ASP A 156 -35.73 37.60 7.99
C ASP A 156 -35.27 37.76 6.52
N LYS A 157 -34.60 38.88 6.20
CA LYS A 157 -33.94 39.15 4.90
C LYS A 157 -32.58 38.45 4.84
N ILE A 158 -31.78 38.53 5.90
CA ILE A 158 -30.48 37.84 6.02
C ILE A 158 -30.66 36.31 5.94
N PHE A 159 -31.68 35.77 6.60
CA PHE A 159 -32.05 34.35 6.54
C PHE A 159 -32.35 33.92 5.11
N ARG A 160 -33.15 34.71 4.35
CA ARG A 160 -33.45 34.43 2.94
C ARG A 160 -32.20 34.50 2.06
N SER A 161 -31.28 35.44 2.30
CA SER A 161 -29.99 35.52 1.58
C SER A 161 -29.12 34.27 1.79
N ILE A 162 -28.95 33.80 3.03
CA ILE A 162 -28.19 32.57 3.33
C ILE A 162 -28.92 31.33 2.80
N LYS A 163 -30.26 31.30 2.87
CA LYS A 163 -31.07 30.22 2.30
C LYS A 163 -30.96 30.15 0.77
N ALA A 164 -30.73 31.26 0.06
CA ALA A 164 -30.53 31.27 -1.39
C ALA A 164 -29.26 30.52 -1.84
N LEU A 165 -28.31 30.25 -0.94
CA LEU A 165 -27.11 29.44 -1.20
C LEU A 165 -27.35 27.92 -1.04
N SER A 166 -28.52 27.51 -0.54
CA SER A 166 -28.92 26.10 -0.42
C SER A 166 -29.18 25.45 -1.78
N GLN A 167 -29.01 24.13 -1.87
CA GLN A 167 -29.31 23.31 -3.04
C GLN A 167 -30.40 22.28 -2.74
N SER A 168 -31.00 21.73 -3.80
CA SER A 168 -32.17 20.84 -3.70
C SER A 168 -31.89 19.51 -2.97
N ASP A 169 -30.62 19.14 -2.82
CA ASP A 169 -30.11 17.93 -2.14
C ASP A 169 -29.69 18.17 -0.67
N GLY A 170 -29.84 19.39 -0.14
CA GLY A 170 -29.43 19.73 1.22
C GLY A 170 -27.97 20.16 1.38
N ARG A 171 -27.19 20.30 0.28
CA ARG A 171 -25.86 20.93 0.33
C ARG A 171 -25.93 22.44 0.11
N TRP A 172 -24.88 23.16 0.51
CA TRP A 172 -24.81 24.63 0.39
C TRP A 172 -23.59 25.06 -0.44
N ARG A 173 -23.73 26.19 -1.13
CA ARG A 173 -22.62 26.85 -1.86
C ARG A 173 -21.89 27.85 -0.96
N LEU A 174 -20.59 27.99 -1.14
CA LEU A 174 -19.79 29.00 -0.43
C LEU A 174 -20.01 30.43 -0.97
N SER A 175 -20.50 30.61 -2.20
CA SER A 175 -20.94 31.90 -2.74
C SER A 175 -21.96 31.71 -3.87
N SER A 176 -22.59 32.79 -4.33
CA SER A 176 -23.42 32.76 -5.54
C SER A 176 -22.61 32.50 -6.81
N ASN A 177 -21.34 32.92 -6.83
CA ASN A 177 -20.45 32.87 -7.99
C ASN A 177 -19.75 31.52 -8.18
N ASN A 178 -19.54 30.73 -7.11
CA ASN A 178 -19.14 29.33 -7.25
C ASN A 178 -20.40 28.44 -7.30
N PRO A 179 -20.68 27.72 -8.40
CA PRO A 179 -21.84 26.82 -8.48
C PRO A 179 -21.73 25.57 -7.59
N GLU A 180 -20.53 25.24 -7.10
CA GLU A 180 -20.25 24.04 -6.33
C GLU A 180 -20.84 24.10 -4.92
N SER A 181 -21.39 22.97 -4.47
CA SER A 181 -21.97 22.82 -3.13
C SER A 181 -21.35 21.65 -2.37
N SER A 182 -21.05 21.89 -1.10
CA SER A 182 -20.33 20.99 -0.21
C SER A 182 -21.18 20.63 1.02
N ASN A 183 -20.78 19.55 1.70
CA ASN A 183 -21.37 19.17 2.98
C ASN A 183 -20.80 20.07 4.10
N ASP A 184 -19.50 20.39 4.06
CA ASP A 184 -18.86 21.30 5.02
C ASP A 184 -19.54 22.68 5.07
N ALA A 185 -19.90 23.25 3.91
CA ALA A 185 -20.65 24.51 3.83
C ALA A 185 -22.09 24.41 4.34
N ALA A 186 -22.73 23.23 4.27
CA ALA A 186 -24.07 23.04 4.86
C ALA A 186 -24.02 23.15 6.39
N GLY A 187 -22.95 22.63 7.01
CA GLY A 187 -22.67 22.84 8.43
C GLY A 187 -22.49 24.31 8.80
N ILE A 188 -21.63 25.03 8.07
CA ILE A 188 -21.39 26.47 8.25
C ILE A 188 -22.71 27.26 8.09
N ALA A 189 -23.53 26.93 7.09
CA ALA A 189 -24.81 27.60 6.86
C ALA A 189 -25.80 27.37 8.02
N LEU A 190 -25.91 26.14 8.54
CA LEU A 190 -26.79 25.84 9.67
C LEU A 190 -26.35 26.55 10.96
N GLU A 191 -25.05 26.60 11.24
CA GLU A 191 -24.47 27.37 12.35
C GLU A 191 -24.76 28.87 12.21
N THR A 192 -24.62 29.41 10.99
CA THR A 192 -24.92 30.82 10.69
C THR A 192 -26.41 31.14 10.86
N LEU A 193 -27.30 30.29 10.33
CA LEU A 193 -28.75 30.47 10.42
C LEU A 193 -29.25 30.35 11.87
N ALA A 194 -28.62 29.52 12.70
CA ALA A 194 -28.87 29.47 14.14
C ALA A 194 -28.51 30.80 14.83
N GLY A 195 -27.37 31.39 14.48
CA GLY A 195 -26.97 32.73 14.95
C GLY A 195 -27.94 33.83 14.51
N VAL A 196 -28.45 33.80 13.27
CA VAL A 196 -29.48 34.74 12.79
C VAL A 196 -30.75 34.66 13.65
N ILE A 197 -31.23 33.45 13.98
CA ILE A 197 -32.38 33.27 14.88
C ILE A 197 -32.09 33.83 16.28
N SER A 198 -30.89 33.58 16.83
CA SER A 198 -30.52 34.07 18.17
C SER A 198 -30.31 35.60 18.26
N LEU A 199 -30.12 36.27 17.13
CA LEU A 199 -29.92 37.73 17.06
C LEU A 199 -31.16 38.51 16.58
N ALA A 200 -32.18 37.83 16.04
CA ALA A 200 -33.35 38.48 15.45
C ALA A 200 -34.11 39.36 16.47
N SER A 201 -34.58 40.52 16.02
CA SER A 201 -35.45 41.41 16.82
C SER A 201 -36.91 40.95 16.89
N SER A 202 -37.29 39.94 16.07
CA SER A 202 -38.61 39.36 15.97
C SER A 202 -38.50 37.87 15.63
N GLU A 203 -39.57 37.10 15.84
CA GLU A 203 -39.61 35.70 15.37
C GLU A 203 -39.39 35.62 13.85
N ILE A 204 -38.58 34.65 13.42
CA ILE A 204 -38.33 34.34 12.01
C ILE A 204 -39.55 33.62 11.43
N ASP A 205 -39.88 33.92 10.17
CA ASP A 205 -40.97 33.30 9.42
C ASP A 205 -40.96 31.76 9.54
N HIS A 206 -42.01 31.21 10.16
CA HIS A 206 -42.14 29.78 10.44
C HIS A 206 -42.11 28.92 9.15
N SER A 207 -42.42 29.48 7.99
CA SER A 207 -42.27 28.80 6.70
C SER A 207 -40.80 28.63 6.32
N LEU A 208 -39.93 29.61 6.61
CA LEU A 208 -38.49 29.51 6.39
C LEU A 208 -37.89 28.41 7.26
N ILE A 209 -38.25 28.36 8.56
CA ILE A 209 -37.84 27.32 9.50
C ILE A 209 -38.28 25.93 9.01
N ALA A 210 -39.51 25.81 8.48
CA ALA A 210 -40.02 24.56 7.91
C ALA A 210 -39.26 24.13 6.63
N THR A 211 -38.90 25.07 5.73
CA THR A 211 -38.06 24.72 4.57
C THR A 211 -36.68 24.24 4.99
N LEU A 212 -36.08 24.86 6.01
CA LEU A 212 -34.76 24.47 6.49
C LEU A 212 -34.76 23.08 7.13
N LYS A 213 -35.79 22.73 7.92
CA LYS A 213 -36.01 21.37 8.44
C LYS A 213 -36.05 20.32 7.31
N ASN A 214 -36.73 20.62 6.20
CA ASN A 214 -36.80 19.73 5.04
C ASN A 214 -35.44 19.56 4.34
N ASP A 215 -34.62 20.62 4.24
CA ASP A 215 -33.30 20.52 3.62
C ASP A 215 -32.27 19.81 4.51
N ILE A 216 -32.38 19.92 5.84
CA ILE A 216 -31.62 19.08 6.78
C ILE A 216 -31.97 17.60 6.58
N ALA A 217 -33.25 17.25 6.40
CA ALA A 217 -33.65 15.87 6.16
C ALA A 217 -33.01 15.30 4.87
N LYS A 218 -32.99 16.08 3.78
CA LYS A 218 -32.33 15.69 2.52
C LYS A 218 -30.81 15.58 2.64
N LEU A 219 -30.17 16.47 3.39
CA LEU A 219 -28.74 16.39 3.69
C LEU A 219 -28.40 15.02 4.30
N PHE A 220 -29.20 14.55 5.26
CA PHE A 220 -29.06 13.19 5.81
C PHE A 220 -29.33 12.06 4.81
N ASP A 221 -30.12 12.27 3.75
CA ASP A 221 -30.28 11.28 2.66
C ASP A 221 -29.07 11.23 1.71
N GLY A 222 -28.24 12.27 1.71
CA GLY A 222 -26.92 12.28 1.05
C GLY A 222 -25.76 11.71 1.88
N ILE A 223 -26.02 11.11 3.05
CA ILE A 223 -24.96 10.54 3.90
C ILE A 223 -24.37 9.25 3.29
N GLU A 224 -23.06 9.10 3.32
CA GLU A 224 -22.39 7.85 2.95
C GLU A 224 -22.37 6.89 4.16
N ARG A 225 -22.31 5.58 3.90
CA ARG A 225 -22.38 4.53 4.93
C ARG A 225 -21.52 3.33 4.59
N TYR A 226 -20.74 2.88 5.58
CA TYR A 226 -19.94 1.65 5.53
C TYR A 226 -20.76 0.43 5.99
N ASP A 227 -20.31 -0.78 5.62
CA ASP A 227 -21.00 -2.05 5.89
C ASP A 227 -21.12 -2.39 7.39
N ASP A 228 -20.28 -1.82 8.25
CA ASP A 228 -20.34 -1.91 9.72
C ASP A 228 -21.46 -1.04 10.33
N GLY A 229 -22.10 -0.18 9.54
CA GLY A 229 -23.09 0.80 9.97
C GLY A 229 -22.50 2.12 10.49
N THR A 230 -21.24 2.41 10.21
CA THR A 230 -20.64 3.74 10.37
C THR A 230 -21.08 4.65 9.22
N CYS A 231 -21.45 5.90 9.51
CA CYS A 231 -22.00 6.84 8.53
C CYS A 231 -21.25 8.17 8.57
N TYR A 232 -21.07 8.82 7.42
CA TYR A 232 -20.29 10.05 7.31
C TYR A 232 -20.74 10.93 6.14
N PHE A 233 -20.49 12.23 6.26
CA PHE A 233 -20.61 13.15 5.14
C PHE A 233 -19.29 13.18 4.38
N ASP A 234 -19.27 12.59 3.19
CA ASP A 234 -18.14 12.67 2.27
C ASP A 234 -17.98 14.07 1.69
N GLU A 235 -16.78 14.46 1.28
CA GLU A 235 -16.55 15.75 0.64
C GLU A 235 -15.92 15.56 -0.74
N LYS A 236 -16.70 15.85 -1.78
CA LYS A 236 -16.46 15.38 -3.15
C LYS A 236 -15.68 16.39 -4.01
N LEU A 237 -15.18 17.46 -3.39
CA LEU A 237 -14.51 18.59 -4.02
C LEU A 237 -13.11 18.78 -3.40
N VAL A 238 -12.08 18.54 -4.20
CA VAL A 238 -10.66 18.70 -3.80
C VAL A 238 -10.13 20.00 -4.42
N ASP A 239 -10.49 21.14 -3.83
CA ASP A 239 -9.93 22.44 -4.23
C ASP A 239 -8.58 22.70 -3.55
N ALA A 240 -7.70 23.42 -4.23
CA ALA A 240 -6.26 23.49 -3.98
C ALA A 240 -5.85 24.30 -2.73
N ARG A 241 -6.79 24.70 -1.87
CA ARG A 241 -6.54 25.57 -0.69
C ARG A 241 -6.95 25.01 0.66
N GLY A 242 -7.68 23.89 0.74
CA GLY A 242 -8.13 23.32 2.02
C GLY A 242 -8.47 21.84 1.92
N HIS A 243 -7.82 21.01 2.74
CA HIS A 243 -8.09 19.57 2.81
C HIS A 243 -9.31 19.26 3.69
N HIS A 244 -10.50 19.75 3.31
CA HIS A 244 -11.76 19.40 3.96
C HIS A 244 -12.13 17.95 3.63
N GLY A 245 -11.57 17.01 4.39
CA GLY A 245 -11.91 15.59 4.26
C GLY A 245 -13.27 15.25 4.89
N PRO A 246 -13.74 14.00 4.76
CA PRO A 246 -15.01 13.52 5.34
C PRO A 246 -15.20 13.82 6.83
N LEU A 247 -14.10 13.90 7.60
CA LEU A 247 -14.07 14.35 8.99
C LEU A 247 -14.52 15.81 9.16
N SER A 248 -14.00 16.73 8.35
CA SER A 248 -14.33 18.17 8.40
C SER A 248 -15.79 18.38 8.07
N ALA A 249 -16.24 17.83 6.93
CA ALA A 249 -17.63 17.92 6.50
C ALA A 249 -18.59 17.36 7.55
N SER A 250 -18.29 16.17 8.10
CA SER A 250 -19.13 15.59 9.15
C SER A 250 -19.15 16.43 10.44
N ALA A 251 -17.99 16.93 10.88
CA ALA A 251 -17.90 17.76 12.08
C ALA A 251 -18.62 19.11 11.92
N SER A 252 -18.47 19.75 10.76
CA SER A 252 -19.16 20.99 10.41
C SER A 252 -20.68 20.78 10.40
N VAL A 253 -21.16 19.73 9.72
CA VAL A 253 -22.59 19.39 9.66
C VAL A 253 -23.17 19.13 11.06
N VAL A 254 -22.51 18.32 11.89
CA VAL A 254 -22.98 18.03 13.26
C VAL A 254 -22.97 19.28 14.15
N ARG A 255 -21.95 20.14 14.03
CA ARG A 255 -21.87 21.42 14.76
C ARG A 255 -23.03 22.35 14.36
N GLY A 256 -23.26 22.52 13.06
CA GLY A 256 -24.34 23.35 12.52
C GLY A 256 -25.74 22.83 12.88
N ILE A 257 -25.97 21.52 12.79
CA ILE A 257 -27.23 20.90 13.22
C ILE A 257 -27.47 21.12 14.73
N THR A 258 -26.44 20.95 15.56
CA THR A 258 -26.58 21.09 17.03
C THR A 258 -26.82 22.55 17.42
N ALA A 259 -26.14 23.50 16.79
CA ALA A 259 -26.41 24.93 16.95
C ALA A 259 -27.85 25.29 16.54
N PHE A 260 -28.34 24.77 15.40
CA PHE A 260 -29.71 25.00 14.95
C PHE A 260 -30.76 24.34 15.86
N ALA A 261 -30.51 23.12 16.33
CA ALA A 261 -31.38 22.42 17.27
C ALA A 261 -31.49 23.13 18.63
N ALA A 262 -30.45 23.85 19.06
CA ALA A 262 -30.47 24.62 20.30
C ALA A 262 -31.33 25.90 20.25
N VAL A 263 -31.66 26.41 19.05
CA VAL A 263 -32.51 27.60 18.85
C VAL A 263 -33.89 27.28 18.23
N ALA A 264 -34.11 26.05 17.77
CA ALA A 264 -35.38 25.63 17.19
C ALA A 264 -36.34 25.09 18.26
N SER A 265 -37.51 25.71 18.39
CA SER A 265 -38.55 25.34 19.38
C SER A 265 -39.19 23.95 19.19
N GLU A 266 -38.80 23.19 18.16
CA GLU A 266 -39.30 21.85 17.86
C GLU A 266 -38.13 20.91 17.53
N SER A 267 -38.19 19.67 18.01
CA SER A 267 -37.17 18.64 17.77
C SER A 267 -37.01 18.33 16.27
N LEU A 268 -35.76 18.32 15.79
CA LEU A 268 -35.44 17.83 14.46
C LEU A 268 -35.72 16.32 14.38
N ASN A 269 -36.62 15.91 13.48
CA ASN A 269 -36.99 14.50 13.26
C ASN A 269 -35.90 13.79 12.44
N LEU A 270 -34.77 13.51 13.08
CA LEU A 270 -33.59 12.92 12.45
C LEU A 270 -33.54 11.39 12.61
N PRO A 271 -33.13 10.64 11.56
CA PRO A 271 -33.01 9.18 11.64
C PRO A 271 -31.88 8.75 12.58
N GLY A 272 -32.27 8.14 13.71
CA GLY A 272 -31.36 7.78 14.80
C GLY A 272 -30.27 6.76 14.43
N ASP A 273 -30.45 5.95 13.38
CA ASP A 273 -29.40 5.04 12.91
C ASP A 273 -28.29 5.78 12.16
N LYS A 274 -28.62 6.83 11.37
CA LYS A 274 -27.63 7.73 10.75
C LYS A 274 -26.86 8.52 11.81
N ILE A 275 -27.53 8.98 12.89
CA ILE A 275 -26.87 9.61 14.05
C ILE A 275 -25.90 8.65 14.74
N LEU A 276 -26.32 7.41 15.02
CA LEU A 276 -25.44 6.40 15.61
C LEU A 276 -24.25 6.07 14.69
N GLY A 277 -24.46 6.05 13.38
CA GLY A 277 -23.39 5.89 12.39
C GLY A 277 -22.38 7.04 12.39
N LEU A 278 -22.84 8.29 12.53
CA LEU A 278 -21.97 9.47 12.69
C LEU A 278 -21.18 9.40 14.00
N ALA A 279 -21.81 8.98 15.10
CA ALA A 279 -21.08 8.76 16.35
C ALA A 279 -19.96 7.73 16.16
N ARG A 280 -20.24 6.58 15.53
CA ARG A 280 -19.21 5.56 15.21
C ARG A 280 -18.09 6.11 14.32
N PHE A 281 -18.38 7.05 13.43
CA PHE A 281 -17.38 7.66 12.53
C PHE A 281 -16.36 8.51 13.30
N PHE A 282 -16.80 9.40 14.19
CA PHE A 282 -15.88 10.17 15.04
C PHE A 282 -15.10 9.26 16.01
N LEU A 283 -15.73 8.19 16.50
CA LEU A 283 -15.06 7.18 17.32
C LEU A 283 -13.99 6.40 16.55
N GLY A 284 -14.25 6.02 15.29
CA GLY A 284 -13.29 5.34 14.41
C GLY A 284 -12.08 6.18 14.03
N ILE A 285 -12.19 7.51 14.12
CA ILE A 285 -11.08 8.45 13.89
C ILE A 285 -10.43 8.89 15.24
N GLY A 286 -11.02 8.51 16.38
CA GLY A 286 -10.48 8.81 17.72
C GLY A 286 -10.61 10.28 18.14
N ILE A 287 -11.52 11.05 17.52
CA ILE A 287 -11.60 12.51 17.69
C ILE A 287 -12.46 12.86 18.91
N PRO A 288 -11.92 13.63 19.89
CA PRO A 288 -12.73 14.21 20.95
C PRO A 288 -13.53 15.41 20.43
N GLY A 289 -14.79 15.19 20.05
CA GLY A 289 -15.79 16.26 20.09
C GLY A 289 -16.15 16.56 21.55
N SER A 290 -16.40 17.84 21.91
CA SER A 290 -16.83 18.12 23.29
C SER A 290 -18.23 17.56 23.52
N ALA A 291 -18.49 17.10 24.74
CA ALA A 291 -19.79 16.54 25.13
C ALA A 291 -20.97 17.54 25.09
N LYS A 292 -20.72 18.82 24.75
CA LYS A 292 -21.74 19.84 24.49
C LYS A 292 -22.10 19.99 23.01
N ASP A 293 -21.20 19.61 22.10
CA ASP A 293 -21.38 19.78 20.65
C ASP A 293 -22.11 18.58 20.00
N LEU A 294 -22.40 17.56 20.79
CA LEU A 294 -23.26 16.43 20.48
C LEU A 294 -24.41 16.46 21.48
N GLY A 295 -25.65 16.68 21.02
CA GLY A 295 -26.85 16.84 21.86
C GLY A 295 -27.21 15.63 22.77
N SER A 296 -26.48 14.52 22.68
CA SER A 296 -26.48 13.44 23.66
C SER A 296 -25.11 12.74 23.65
N VAL A 297 -24.60 12.36 24.82
CA VAL A 297 -23.24 11.85 25.00
C VAL A 297 -23.17 10.35 24.64
N PRO A 298 -22.35 9.92 23.66
CA PRO A 298 -22.18 8.50 23.36
C PRO A 298 -21.46 7.76 24.49
N LEU A 299 -21.96 6.57 24.85
CA LEU A 299 -21.26 5.63 25.73
C LEU A 299 -20.58 4.53 24.91
N ILE A 300 -19.29 4.32 25.21
CA ILE A 300 -18.43 3.32 24.59
C ILE A 300 -18.31 2.12 25.52
N LEU A 301 -18.39 0.91 24.95
CA LEU A 301 -18.02 -0.34 25.60
C LEU A 301 -16.61 -0.73 25.13
N SER A 302 -15.67 -0.87 26.08
CA SER A 302 -14.26 -1.21 25.84
C SER A 302 -13.83 -2.38 26.72
N LEU A 303 -12.82 -3.15 26.30
CA LEU A 303 -12.27 -4.28 27.05
C LEU A 303 -10.81 -3.96 27.41
N PRO A 304 -10.42 -3.96 28.70
CA PRO A 304 -9.02 -3.77 29.10
C PRO A 304 -8.07 -4.87 28.60
N ALA A 305 -8.60 -6.06 28.29
CA ALA A 305 -7.89 -7.14 27.63
C ALA A 305 -8.86 -7.96 26.75
N THR A 306 -8.43 -8.31 25.54
CA THR A 306 -9.17 -9.19 24.61
C THR A 306 -8.55 -10.58 24.46
N VAL A 307 -7.40 -10.81 25.09
CA VAL A 307 -6.74 -12.11 25.20
C VAL A 307 -6.79 -12.52 26.68
N LEU A 308 -7.34 -13.69 26.98
CA LEU A 308 -7.60 -14.17 28.34
C LEU A 308 -7.19 -15.63 28.50
N SER A 309 -6.38 -15.96 29.52
CA SER A 309 -5.98 -17.34 29.80
C SER A 309 -7.03 -18.09 30.59
N VAL A 310 -7.61 -19.12 29.97
CA VAL A 310 -8.46 -20.12 30.62
C VAL A 310 -7.67 -20.89 31.70
N THR A 311 -6.35 -21.00 31.53
CA THR A 311 -5.46 -21.73 32.46
C THR A 311 -5.17 -20.93 33.73
N LYS A 312 -4.89 -19.63 33.59
CA LYS A 312 -4.72 -18.70 34.72
C LYS A 312 -6.05 -18.28 35.35
N LYS A 313 -7.17 -18.55 34.68
CA LYS A 313 -8.56 -18.19 35.04
C LYS A 313 -8.79 -16.68 34.98
N ASP A 314 -8.25 -16.04 33.95
CA ASP A 314 -8.39 -14.61 33.72
C ASP A 314 -9.87 -14.23 33.56
N GLN A 315 -10.28 -13.17 34.27
CA GLN A 315 -11.67 -12.70 34.25
C GLN A 315 -11.90 -11.72 33.10
N LEU A 316 -12.97 -11.93 32.35
CA LEU A 316 -13.41 -10.98 31.33
C LEU A 316 -13.98 -9.71 32.00
N LYS A 317 -13.27 -8.60 31.83
CA LYS A 317 -13.63 -7.26 32.32
C LYS A 317 -14.08 -6.38 31.14
N VAL A 318 -15.13 -5.59 31.37
CA VAL A 318 -15.74 -4.68 30.40
C VAL A 318 -15.88 -3.30 31.03
N ARG A 319 -15.23 -2.28 30.47
CA ARG A 319 -15.35 -0.88 30.91
C ARG A 319 -16.38 -0.16 30.04
N VAL A 320 -17.28 0.60 30.65
CA VAL A 320 -18.16 1.55 29.95
C VAL A 320 -17.79 2.97 30.36
N SER A 321 -17.57 3.83 29.37
CA SER A 321 -17.18 5.24 29.58
C SER A 321 -17.85 6.15 28.57
N THR A 322 -17.79 7.46 28.79
CA THR A 322 -18.02 8.44 27.71
C THR A 322 -16.91 8.36 26.66
N VAL A 323 -17.12 9.01 25.51
CA VAL A 323 -16.09 9.22 24.47
C VAL A 323 -14.81 9.87 25.01
N LEU A 324 -14.97 10.77 25.98
CA LEU A 324 -13.88 11.53 26.60
C LEU A 324 -13.23 10.79 27.79
N GLY A 325 -13.48 9.49 27.93
CA GLY A 325 -12.93 8.65 29.01
C GLY A 325 -13.55 8.86 30.39
N SER A 326 -14.58 9.71 30.50
CA SER A 326 -15.27 9.97 31.77
C SER A 326 -16.09 8.76 32.21
N SER A 327 -16.32 8.62 33.53
CA SER A 327 -17.22 7.61 34.11
C SER A 327 -18.62 7.68 33.50
N ALA A 328 -19.18 6.53 33.13
CA ALA A 328 -20.56 6.42 32.68
C ALA A 328 -21.56 6.60 33.86
N PRO A 329 -22.82 6.99 33.59
CA PRO A 329 -23.87 7.01 34.61
C PRO A 329 -24.26 5.58 35.05
N PRO A 330 -25.04 5.41 36.14
CA PRO A 330 -25.53 4.11 36.60
C PRO A 330 -26.18 3.26 35.50
N LEU A 331 -25.58 2.09 35.23
CA LEU A 331 -25.98 1.20 34.16
C LEU A 331 -25.62 -0.27 34.41
N SER A 332 -26.30 -1.13 33.68
CA SER A 332 -26.15 -2.58 33.63
C SER A 332 -25.57 -3.02 32.28
N VAL A 333 -24.43 -3.71 32.29
CA VAL A 333 -23.94 -4.44 31.12
C VAL A 333 -24.47 -5.87 31.14
N LYS A 334 -25.08 -6.31 30.05
CA LYS A 334 -25.46 -7.70 29.80
C LYS A 334 -24.58 -8.30 28.71
N LEU A 335 -24.13 -9.54 28.90
CA LEU A 335 -23.84 -10.44 27.79
C LEU A 335 -25.17 -10.95 27.24
N MET A 336 -25.31 -11.04 25.92
CA MET A 336 -26.54 -11.48 25.23
C MET A 336 -26.33 -12.69 24.31
N GLN A 337 -25.18 -12.77 23.64
CA GLN A 337 -24.85 -13.87 22.70
C GLN A 337 -23.34 -14.11 22.66
N ILE A 338 -22.94 -15.37 22.48
CA ILE A 338 -21.56 -15.75 22.11
C ILE A 338 -21.61 -16.48 20.76
N PHE A 339 -20.77 -16.06 19.82
CA PHE A 339 -20.53 -16.74 18.55
C PHE A 339 -19.12 -17.38 18.59
N ILE A 340 -18.97 -18.59 18.06
CA ILE A 340 -17.64 -19.18 17.79
C ILE A 340 -17.14 -18.59 16.48
N SER A 341 -15.91 -18.07 16.46
CA SER A 341 -15.36 -17.46 15.25
C SER A 341 -15.27 -18.47 14.10
N GLY A 342 -15.87 -18.13 12.96
CA GLY A 342 -16.00 -19.02 11.80
C GLY A 342 -17.23 -19.95 11.80
N SER A 343 -18.03 -20.02 12.87
CA SER A 343 -19.35 -20.66 12.84
C SER A 343 -20.50 -19.64 12.75
N LYS A 344 -21.67 -20.12 12.34
CA LYS A 344 -22.95 -19.40 12.44
C LYS A 344 -23.68 -19.67 13.76
N ASP A 345 -23.22 -20.65 14.54
CA ASP A 345 -23.88 -21.05 15.78
C ASP A 345 -23.70 -19.98 16.86
N ALA A 346 -24.83 -19.47 17.37
CA ALA A 346 -24.88 -18.45 18.40
C ALA A 346 -25.45 -19.04 19.69
N SER A 347 -24.64 -19.10 20.75
CA SER A 347 -25.13 -19.42 22.09
C SER A 347 -25.80 -18.17 22.67
N ILE A 348 -27.13 -18.18 22.76
CA ILE A 348 -27.91 -17.11 23.38
C ILE A 348 -27.80 -17.24 24.90
N ILE A 349 -27.31 -16.19 25.56
CA ILE A 349 -27.02 -16.16 26.99
C ILE A 349 -27.36 -14.74 27.47
N ASP A 350 -28.47 -14.55 28.17
CA ASP A 350 -28.77 -13.29 28.88
C ASP A 350 -28.15 -13.36 30.28
N GLN A 351 -26.97 -12.75 30.44
CA GLN A 351 -26.22 -12.76 31.70
C GLN A 351 -25.75 -11.34 32.03
N LYS A 352 -26.30 -10.74 33.10
CA LYS A 352 -25.82 -9.47 33.65
C LYS A 352 -24.43 -9.64 34.25
N LEU A 353 -23.51 -8.75 33.91
CA LEU A 353 -22.17 -8.69 34.51
C LEU A 353 -22.24 -7.93 35.84
N LYS A 354 -21.39 -8.32 36.79
CA LYS A 354 -21.30 -7.68 38.12
C LYS A 354 -20.45 -6.42 38.03
N PHE A 355 -20.91 -5.30 38.58
CA PHE A 355 -20.11 -4.08 38.65
C PHE A 355 -19.10 -4.15 39.80
N ASP A 356 -17.84 -3.85 39.48
CA ASP A 356 -16.73 -3.62 40.39
C ASP A 356 -16.54 -2.09 40.48
N PRO A 357 -16.92 -1.47 41.62
CA PRO A 357 -16.89 -0.01 41.76
C PRO A 357 -15.45 0.53 41.85
N ASP A 358 -14.55 -0.20 42.51
CA ASP A 358 -13.18 0.24 42.81
C ASP A 358 -12.37 0.43 41.52
N ASN A 359 -12.58 -0.45 40.53
CA ASN A 359 -11.95 -0.35 39.21
C ASN A 359 -12.84 0.34 38.15
N SER A 360 -14.12 0.56 38.48
CA SER A 360 -15.19 1.01 37.57
C SER A 360 -15.30 0.15 36.30
N VAL A 361 -15.46 -1.16 36.48
CA VAL A 361 -15.62 -2.15 35.39
C VAL A 361 -16.73 -3.16 35.69
N HIS A 362 -17.30 -3.75 34.64
CA HIS A 362 -18.22 -4.88 34.76
C HIS A 362 -17.45 -6.19 34.53
N VAL A 363 -17.58 -7.14 35.46
CA VAL A 363 -16.83 -8.39 35.48
C VAL A 363 -17.77 -9.57 35.23
N LEU A 364 -17.34 -10.49 34.36
CA LEU A 364 -17.97 -11.78 34.16
C LEU A 364 -17.32 -12.82 35.09
N GLU A 365 -17.88 -12.97 36.31
CA GLU A 365 -17.29 -13.82 37.38
C GLU A 365 -17.12 -15.29 36.99
N LYS A 366 -17.93 -15.80 36.05
CA LYS A 366 -17.88 -17.19 35.57
C LYS A 366 -18.11 -17.25 34.07
N LEU A 367 -17.15 -17.82 33.35
CA LEU A 367 -17.27 -18.12 31.93
C LEU A 367 -18.35 -19.19 31.68
N PRO A 368 -19.21 -19.04 30.66
CA PRO A 368 -20.15 -20.07 30.23
C PRO A 368 -19.46 -21.40 29.84
N PRO A 369 -20.10 -22.57 30.09
CA PRO A 369 -19.46 -23.89 29.96
C PRO A 369 -19.16 -24.32 28.51
N ASN A 370 -19.63 -23.55 27.53
CA ASN A 370 -19.38 -23.67 26.10
C ASN A 370 -18.18 -22.81 25.62
N VAL A 371 -17.57 -22.01 26.51
CA VAL A 371 -16.35 -21.25 26.24
C VAL A 371 -15.14 -22.06 26.71
N ASN A 372 -14.16 -22.20 25.83
CA ASN A 372 -12.93 -22.98 26.02
C ASN A 372 -11.79 -22.23 25.29
N VAL A 373 -10.61 -22.84 25.16
CA VAL A 373 -9.51 -22.31 24.34
C VAL A 373 -9.95 -22.17 22.87
N GLY A 374 -9.90 -20.96 22.32
CA GLY A 374 -10.42 -20.64 20.99
C GLY A 374 -10.79 -19.17 20.77
N ASN A 375 -11.25 -18.87 19.56
CA ASN A 375 -11.60 -17.51 19.12
C ASN A 375 -13.12 -17.33 19.09
N TYR A 376 -13.62 -16.28 19.75
CA TYR A 376 -15.04 -16.02 19.94
C TYR A 376 -15.41 -14.58 19.64
N ILE A 377 -16.69 -14.31 19.38
CA ILE A 377 -17.25 -12.97 19.32
C ILE A 377 -18.35 -12.87 20.37
N PHE A 378 -18.19 -11.97 21.34
CA PHE A 378 -19.16 -11.74 22.41
C PHE A 378 -20.04 -10.53 22.05
N SER A 379 -21.35 -10.66 22.24
CA SER A 379 -22.33 -9.60 21.99
C SER A 379 -22.87 -9.07 23.31
N PHE A 380 -22.45 -7.87 23.67
CA PHE A 380 -22.88 -7.16 24.87
C PHE A 380 -23.99 -6.15 24.56
N GLU A 381 -24.84 -5.88 25.53
CA GLU A 381 -25.91 -4.88 25.48
C GLU A 381 -25.83 -4.01 26.74
N VAL A 382 -25.85 -2.69 26.56
CA VAL A 382 -25.77 -1.71 27.66
C VAL A 382 -27.17 -1.20 27.96
N VAL A 383 -27.61 -1.35 29.21
CA VAL A 383 -28.95 -0.99 29.68
C VAL A 383 -28.82 0.02 30.80
N PHE A 384 -29.38 1.21 30.64
CA PHE A 384 -29.45 2.20 31.73
C PHE A 384 -30.36 1.68 32.85
N ASP A 385 -29.95 1.88 34.10
CA ASP A 385 -30.78 1.52 35.26
C ASP A 385 -31.90 2.57 35.50
N ASP A 386 -31.68 3.82 35.08
CA ASP A 386 -32.67 4.90 35.04
C ASP A 386 -33.04 5.27 33.57
N PRO A 387 -34.33 5.22 33.15
CA PRO A 387 -34.75 5.64 31.82
C PRO A 387 -34.53 7.14 31.52
N GLU A 388 -34.45 8.02 32.52
CA GLU A 388 -34.16 9.46 32.33
C GLU A 388 -32.82 9.67 31.63
N HIS A 389 -31.82 8.81 31.90
CA HIS A 389 -30.48 8.93 31.32
C HIS A 389 -30.47 8.81 29.79
N LYS A 390 -31.51 8.22 29.17
CA LYS A 390 -31.66 8.16 27.70
C LYS A 390 -31.85 9.53 27.04
N LYS A 391 -32.20 10.57 27.80
CA LYS A 391 -32.25 11.96 27.32
C LYS A 391 -30.86 12.55 27.08
N ASN A 392 -29.87 12.10 27.84
CA ASN A 392 -28.54 12.70 27.92
C ASN A 392 -27.43 11.79 27.36
N TYR A 393 -27.68 10.47 27.29
CA TYR A 393 -26.68 9.46 26.92
C TYR A 393 -27.21 8.47 25.88
N VAL A 394 -26.37 8.08 24.93
CA VAL A 394 -26.71 7.13 23.84
C VAL A 394 -25.86 5.88 23.90
N THR A 395 -26.51 4.71 23.90
CA THR A 395 -25.90 3.38 23.84
C THR A 395 -26.12 2.75 22.46
N GLY A 396 -25.08 2.22 21.83
CA GLY A 396 -25.12 1.69 20.45
C GLY A 396 -25.87 0.37 20.23
N GLY A 397 -26.80 0.00 21.12
CA GLY A 397 -27.53 -1.27 21.10
C GLY A 397 -26.65 -2.45 21.50
N ARG A 398 -26.46 -3.41 20.60
CA ARG A 398 -25.59 -4.58 20.80
C ARG A 398 -24.21 -4.36 20.21
N THR A 399 -23.20 -4.29 21.08
CA THR A 399 -21.79 -4.21 20.70
C THR A 399 -21.22 -5.62 20.61
N LYS A 400 -20.75 -6.01 19.42
CA LYS A 400 -19.96 -7.23 19.22
C LYS A 400 -18.47 -6.95 19.42
N VAL A 401 -17.75 -7.83 20.10
CA VAL A 401 -16.30 -7.71 20.35
C VAL A 401 -15.61 -9.07 20.15
N PRO A 402 -14.50 -9.16 19.41
CA PRO A 402 -13.69 -10.39 19.33
C PRO A 402 -12.91 -10.62 20.63
N ILE A 403 -12.90 -11.87 21.12
CA ILE A 403 -12.20 -12.29 22.33
C ILE A 403 -11.49 -13.62 22.07
N HIS A 404 -10.22 -13.69 22.48
CA HIS A 404 -9.32 -14.82 22.26
C HIS A 404 -9.05 -15.50 23.61
N PHE A 405 -9.56 -16.72 23.77
CA PHE A 405 -9.34 -17.51 24.98
C PHE A 405 -8.14 -18.42 24.76
N THR A 406 -7.09 -18.20 25.53
CA THR A 406 -5.80 -18.92 25.46
C THR A 406 -5.74 -20.03 26.52
N GLY A 407 -4.90 -21.03 26.33
CA GLY A 407 -4.63 -22.02 27.36
C GLY A 407 -3.44 -22.92 27.09
N ILE A 408 -2.96 -23.57 28.14
CA ILE A 408 -2.00 -24.67 28.05
C ILE A 408 -2.75 -25.92 27.58
N ILE A 409 -2.37 -26.44 26.42
CA ILE A 409 -2.93 -27.65 25.82
C ILE A 409 -2.14 -28.85 26.34
N LYS A 410 -2.82 -29.79 26.99
CA LYS A 410 -2.22 -31.05 27.44
C LYS A 410 -1.96 -31.94 26.23
N ILE A 411 -0.77 -32.54 26.18
CA ILE A 411 -0.39 -33.52 25.16
C ILE A 411 -0.40 -34.91 25.81
N ASP A 412 -1.14 -35.85 25.21
CA ASP A 412 -1.29 -37.22 25.69
C ASP A 412 -1.01 -38.24 24.59
N SER A 413 -0.64 -39.46 24.98
CA SER A 413 -0.48 -40.61 24.06
C SER A 413 0.43 -40.32 22.84
N ALA A 414 1.52 -39.58 23.05
CA ALA A 414 2.49 -39.25 22.01
C ALA A 414 3.46 -40.42 21.76
N GLU A 415 3.56 -40.85 20.51
CA GLU A 415 4.33 -42.02 20.09
C GLU A 415 4.80 -41.92 18.63
N ILE A 416 5.99 -42.48 18.37
CA ILE A 416 6.55 -42.67 17.02
C ILE A 416 6.91 -44.14 16.82
N ALA A 417 6.62 -44.69 15.65
CA ALA A 417 6.84 -46.10 15.35
C ALA A 417 7.22 -46.34 13.88
N VAL A 418 8.04 -47.37 13.65
CA VAL A 418 8.30 -47.93 12.32
C VAL A 418 7.41 -49.17 12.15
N LEU A 419 6.71 -49.24 11.02
CA LEU A 419 5.77 -50.30 10.65
C LEU A 419 6.26 -51.02 9.40
N ASP A 420 6.08 -52.33 9.38
CA ASP A 420 6.21 -53.17 8.18
C ASP A 420 5.03 -52.95 7.21
N SER A 421 5.27 -53.04 5.89
CA SER A 421 4.24 -52.83 4.86
C SER A 421 3.23 -53.98 4.78
N ASP A 422 3.68 -55.20 5.00
CA ASP A 422 2.95 -56.40 4.55
C ASP A 422 2.06 -56.97 5.66
N LEU A 423 2.49 -56.83 6.92
CA LEU A 423 1.75 -57.25 8.11
C LEU A 423 1.19 -56.09 8.94
N GLY A 424 1.60 -54.85 8.68
CA GLY A 424 1.26 -53.70 9.53
C GLY A 424 1.81 -53.80 10.96
N SER A 425 2.77 -54.72 11.17
CA SER A 425 3.36 -55.01 12.47
C SER A 425 4.30 -53.90 12.91
N ILE A 426 4.36 -53.66 14.22
CA ILE A 426 5.22 -52.65 14.84
C ILE A 426 6.60 -53.28 15.04
N GLU A 427 7.61 -52.84 14.28
CA GLU A 427 8.99 -53.29 14.49
C GLU A 427 9.68 -52.52 15.62
N THR A 428 9.46 -51.21 15.69
CA THR A 428 10.03 -50.33 16.72
C THR A 428 9.00 -49.27 17.07
N GLN A 429 8.80 -49.03 18.37
CA GLN A 429 7.91 -47.99 18.91
C GLN A 429 8.64 -47.28 20.04
N LYS A 430 8.59 -45.94 20.04
CA LYS A 430 9.11 -45.08 21.10
C LYS A 430 8.01 -44.11 21.54
N LYS A 431 7.71 -44.10 22.83
CA LYS A 431 6.87 -43.07 23.45
C LYS A 431 7.64 -41.75 23.44
N LEU A 432 6.94 -40.64 23.25
CA LEU A 432 7.52 -39.29 23.21
C LEU A 432 7.08 -38.46 24.41
N GLU A 433 7.96 -37.56 24.87
CA GLU A 433 7.62 -36.52 25.85
C GLU A 433 7.55 -35.16 25.15
N LEU A 434 6.36 -34.57 25.07
CA LEU A 434 6.07 -33.36 24.30
C LEU A 434 5.38 -32.32 25.20
N PRO A 435 5.92 -31.09 25.36
CA PRO A 435 7.31 -30.70 25.10
C PRO A 435 8.28 -31.36 26.10
N GLY A 436 9.54 -31.56 25.70
CA GLY A 436 10.58 -32.22 26.51
C GLY A 436 11.86 -32.52 25.71
N GLU A 437 12.75 -33.36 26.26
CA GLU A 437 13.87 -33.91 25.50
C GLU A 437 13.51 -35.30 24.95
N ASN A 438 13.75 -35.54 23.65
CA ASN A 438 13.58 -36.85 23.03
C ASN A 438 14.87 -37.24 22.29
N ALA A 439 15.35 -38.45 22.55
CA ALA A 439 16.51 -39.05 21.89
C ALA A 439 16.07 -40.18 20.94
N VAL A 440 15.18 -39.87 19.98
CA VAL A 440 14.76 -40.85 18.98
C VAL A 440 15.93 -41.18 18.06
N ALA A 441 16.11 -42.48 17.86
CA ALA A 441 16.97 -43.08 16.85
C ALA A 441 16.17 -44.24 16.27
N LEU A 442 15.99 -44.25 14.96
CA LEU A 442 15.22 -45.24 14.20
C LEU A 442 15.99 -45.56 12.92
N SER A 443 15.73 -46.73 12.34
CA SER A 443 16.14 -47.08 10.99
C SER A 443 14.88 -47.50 10.23
N ALA A 444 14.78 -47.18 8.94
CA ALA A 444 13.75 -47.75 8.08
C ALA A 444 14.22 -47.88 6.63
N ASN A 445 13.76 -48.93 5.96
CA ASN A 445 13.92 -49.11 4.51
C ASN A 445 12.73 -48.53 3.73
N HIS A 446 12.84 -48.51 2.41
CA HIS A 446 11.82 -48.01 1.50
C HIS A 446 10.48 -48.75 1.49
N LEU A 447 10.37 -49.97 2.03
CA LEU A 447 9.09 -50.69 2.14
C LEU A 447 8.34 -50.30 3.43
N GLN A 448 9.08 -50.07 4.50
CA GLN A 448 8.57 -49.71 5.82
C GLN A 448 7.92 -48.30 5.85
N LYS A 449 7.21 -48.01 6.95
CA LYS A 449 6.40 -46.79 7.09
C LYS A 449 6.59 -46.15 8.47
N LEU A 450 6.86 -44.85 8.50
CA LEU A 450 7.02 -44.10 9.75
C LEU A 450 5.67 -43.52 10.20
N ARG A 451 5.17 -44.00 11.34
CA ARG A 451 3.96 -43.49 12.00
C ARG A 451 4.32 -42.58 13.16
N LEU A 452 3.80 -41.35 13.16
CA LEU A 452 3.83 -40.44 14.31
C LEU A 452 2.40 -40.13 14.71
N SER A 453 2.10 -40.16 16.01
CA SER A 453 0.76 -39.79 16.50
C SER A 453 0.74 -39.31 17.95
N PHE A 454 -0.22 -38.45 18.29
CA PHE A 454 -0.38 -37.83 19.61
C PHE A 454 -1.82 -37.30 19.79
N GLN A 455 -2.23 -36.97 21.01
CA GLN A 455 -3.51 -36.32 21.32
C GLN A 455 -3.27 -34.94 21.91
N LEU A 456 -4.11 -33.96 21.55
CA LEU A 456 -4.09 -32.61 22.09
C LEU A 456 -5.42 -32.34 22.80
N ILE A 457 -5.36 -31.95 24.08
CA ILE A 457 -6.53 -31.83 24.94
C ILE A 457 -6.52 -30.47 25.65
N THR A 458 -7.61 -29.72 25.50
CA THR A 458 -7.83 -28.44 26.18
C THR A 458 -7.95 -28.60 27.71
N PRO A 459 -7.76 -27.54 28.51
CA PRO A 459 -8.02 -27.56 29.96
C PRO A 459 -9.43 -28.05 30.36
N ALA A 460 -10.43 -27.90 29.48
CA ALA A 460 -11.79 -28.41 29.67
C ALA A 460 -12.02 -29.87 29.23
N GLY A 461 -10.96 -30.62 28.91
CA GLY A 461 -11.03 -32.04 28.52
C GLY A 461 -11.51 -32.32 27.09
N GLN A 462 -11.74 -31.28 26.28
CA GLN A 462 -12.14 -31.41 24.87
C GLN A 462 -10.91 -31.51 23.96
N ALA A 463 -11.01 -32.27 22.88
CA ALA A 463 -9.94 -32.40 21.88
C ALA A 463 -9.64 -31.04 21.22
N PHE A 464 -8.38 -30.63 21.22
CA PHE A 464 -7.91 -29.38 20.62
C PHE A 464 -7.49 -29.59 19.17
N LYS A 465 -7.68 -28.59 18.31
CA LYS A 465 -7.19 -28.59 16.93
C LYS A 465 -6.37 -27.32 16.65
N PRO A 466 -5.03 -27.39 16.67
CA PRO A 466 -4.18 -26.27 16.34
C PRO A 466 -4.27 -25.91 14.84
N HIS A 467 -4.02 -24.64 14.55
CA HIS A 467 -3.84 -24.12 13.21
C HIS A 467 -2.61 -24.73 12.50
N GLN A 468 -1.55 -25.06 13.25
CA GLN A 468 -0.32 -25.64 12.72
C GLN A 468 0.05 -26.94 13.43
N ALA A 469 0.27 -28.00 12.65
CA ALA A 469 0.84 -29.28 13.09
C ALA A 469 1.65 -29.88 11.94
N PHE A 470 2.98 -29.84 12.03
CA PHE A 470 3.89 -30.21 10.96
C PHE A 470 4.97 -31.16 11.45
N LEU A 471 5.18 -32.25 10.71
CA LEU A 471 6.34 -33.12 10.83
C LEU A 471 7.36 -32.72 9.76
N LYS A 472 8.55 -32.30 10.18
CA LYS A 472 9.67 -31.96 9.32
C LYS A 472 10.73 -33.06 9.41
N LEU A 473 11.18 -33.52 8.24
CA LEU A 473 12.33 -34.39 8.06
C LEU A 473 13.40 -33.62 7.29
N ARG A 474 14.63 -33.56 7.81
CA ARG A 474 15.75 -32.84 7.21
C ARG A 474 16.92 -33.77 6.97
N HIS A 475 17.28 -33.96 5.70
CA HIS A 475 18.42 -34.79 5.34
C HIS A 475 19.75 -34.11 5.75
N GLU A 476 20.80 -34.89 5.96
CA GLU A 476 22.17 -34.39 6.16
C GLU A 476 22.66 -33.48 5.01
N SER A 477 22.17 -33.68 3.77
CA SER A 477 22.39 -32.74 2.66
C SER A 477 21.51 -31.48 2.70
N ALA A 478 21.01 -31.13 3.89
CA ALA A 478 20.15 -29.99 4.23
C ALA A 478 18.84 -29.84 3.40
N VAL A 479 18.42 -30.88 2.67
CA VAL A 479 17.12 -30.92 2.00
C VAL A 479 16.03 -31.13 3.05
N GLU A 480 14.97 -30.31 3.02
CA GLU A 480 13.90 -30.32 4.01
C GLU A 480 12.56 -30.77 3.40
N HIS A 481 11.90 -31.74 4.05
CA HIS A 481 10.59 -32.25 3.68
C HIS A 481 9.61 -31.99 4.83
N ILE A 482 8.56 -31.22 4.57
CA ILE A 482 7.58 -30.80 5.58
C ILE A 482 6.22 -31.43 5.23
N PHE A 483 5.65 -32.14 6.20
CA PHE A 483 4.39 -32.87 6.06
C PHE A 483 3.38 -32.35 7.08
N VAL A 484 2.12 -32.18 6.66
CA VAL A 484 1.02 -31.77 7.56
C VAL A 484 0.51 -32.98 8.32
N VAL A 485 0.46 -32.92 9.65
CA VAL A 485 -0.06 -34.00 10.48
C VAL A 485 -1.59 -34.03 10.40
N GLY A 486 -2.16 -35.19 10.07
CA GLY A 486 -3.60 -35.37 9.97
C GLY A 486 -4.29 -35.34 11.35
N ASN A 487 -5.60 -35.07 11.37
CA ASN A 487 -6.42 -35.14 12.58
C ASN A 487 -7.59 -36.10 12.37
N SER A 488 -7.55 -37.25 13.05
CA SER A 488 -8.57 -38.30 13.06
C SER A 488 -9.63 -38.06 14.15
N GLY A 489 -10.03 -36.80 14.36
CA GLY A 489 -11.03 -36.33 15.32
C GLY A 489 -10.55 -36.27 16.78
N LYS A 490 -9.92 -37.34 17.28
CA LYS A 490 -9.38 -37.44 18.66
C LYS A 490 -7.86 -37.57 18.74
N LYS A 491 -7.21 -38.02 17.66
CA LYS A 491 -5.76 -38.23 17.59
C LYS A 491 -5.20 -37.51 16.37
N PHE A 492 -4.08 -36.84 16.54
CA PHE A 492 -3.22 -36.42 15.44
C PHE A 492 -2.39 -37.60 14.99
N GLU A 493 -2.31 -37.80 13.68
CA GLU A 493 -1.68 -38.97 13.08
C GLU A 493 -1.14 -38.64 11.70
N ILE A 494 0.07 -39.14 11.44
CA ILE A 494 0.66 -39.19 10.10
C ILE A 494 1.38 -40.52 9.93
N ILE A 495 1.22 -41.11 8.74
CA ILE A 495 1.94 -42.30 8.29
C ILE A 495 2.68 -41.90 7.02
N LEU A 496 4.01 -41.89 7.07
CA LEU A 496 4.87 -41.68 5.91
C LEU A 496 5.21 -43.04 5.32
N ASP A 497 4.60 -43.34 4.19
CA ASP A 497 4.85 -44.53 3.37
C ASP A 497 6.08 -44.27 2.50
N PHE A 498 7.24 -44.85 2.83
CA PHE A 498 8.48 -44.46 2.14
C PHE A 498 8.48 -44.83 0.66
N LEU A 499 7.87 -45.96 0.28
CA LEU A 499 7.69 -46.39 -1.11
C LEU A 499 6.89 -45.35 -1.92
N GLY A 500 5.80 -44.81 -1.35
CA GLY A 500 5.00 -43.73 -1.93
C GLY A 500 5.65 -42.33 -1.88
N LEU A 501 6.86 -42.22 -1.33
CA LEU A 501 7.57 -40.95 -1.11
C LEU A 501 8.99 -40.91 -1.69
N VAL A 502 9.59 -42.01 -2.17
CA VAL A 502 10.98 -42.07 -2.67
C VAL A 502 11.31 -40.93 -3.66
N GLU A 503 10.46 -40.70 -4.66
CA GLU A 503 10.64 -39.61 -5.64
C GLU A 503 10.65 -38.21 -5.01
N LYS A 504 9.91 -38.02 -3.90
CA LYS A 504 9.80 -36.75 -3.16
C LYS A 504 10.93 -36.54 -2.16
N PHE A 505 11.56 -37.63 -1.72
CA PHE A 505 12.86 -37.64 -1.03
C PHE A 505 14.05 -37.58 -2.01
N TYR A 506 13.79 -37.52 -3.31
CA TYR A 506 14.81 -37.48 -4.37
C TYR A 506 15.78 -38.67 -4.35
N TYR A 507 15.32 -39.84 -3.89
CA TYR A 507 16.14 -41.06 -3.75
C TYR A 507 17.38 -40.86 -2.85
N LEU A 508 17.29 -39.95 -1.86
CA LEU A 508 18.38 -39.68 -0.91
C LEU A 508 18.33 -40.65 0.27
N SER A 509 19.18 -41.68 0.25
CA SER A 509 19.47 -42.51 1.42
C SER A 509 20.46 -41.82 2.35
N GLY A 510 20.31 -42.01 3.67
CA GLY A 510 21.15 -41.37 4.68
C GLY A 510 20.38 -40.92 5.92
N ARG A 511 20.97 -40.02 6.70
CA ARG A 511 20.40 -39.58 7.98
C ARG A 511 19.42 -38.42 7.82
N TYR A 512 18.24 -38.57 8.41
CA TYR A 512 17.21 -37.54 8.51
C TYR A 512 16.96 -37.11 9.96
N GLU A 513 17.12 -35.83 10.26
CA GLU A 513 16.67 -35.21 11.52
C GLU A 513 15.14 -35.13 11.55
N ILE A 514 14.51 -35.51 12.66
CA ILE A 514 13.06 -35.47 12.88
C ILE A 514 12.72 -34.28 13.78
N GLN A 515 11.86 -33.39 13.32
CA GLN A 515 11.37 -32.23 14.07
C GLN A 515 9.84 -32.13 13.99
N LEU A 516 9.19 -31.92 15.14
CA LEU A 516 7.75 -31.72 15.25
C LEU A 516 7.47 -30.28 15.67
N THR A 517 6.61 -29.60 14.90
CA THR A 517 6.13 -28.24 15.20
C THR A 517 4.62 -28.27 15.38
N VAL A 518 4.12 -27.79 16.52
CA VAL A 518 2.69 -27.68 16.83
C VAL A 518 2.44 -26.31 17.44
N GLY A 519 1.50 -25.54 16.87
CA GLY A 519 1.21 -24.21 17.38
C GLY A 519 -0.11 -23.61 16.92
N ASP A 520 -0.62 -22.70 17.73
CA ASP A 520 -1.82 -21.91 17.49
C ASP A 520 -1.72 -20.58 18.25
N SER A 521 -2.38 -19.51 17.76
CA SER A 521 -2.45 -18.24 18.49
C SER A 521 -3.18 -18.35 19.83
N VAL A 522 -3.99 -19.40 20.03
CA VAL A 522 -4.65 -19.69 21.32
C VAL A 522 -3.91 -20.71 22.20
N MET A 523 -2.81 -21.31 21.73
CA MET A 523 -2.07 -22.35 22.46
C MET A 523 -0.83 -21.76 23.15
N GLU A 524 -0.92 -21.57 24.47
CA GLU A 524 0.14 -20.92 25.29
C GLU A 524 1.46 -21.70 25.27
N ASN A 525 1.40 -23.03 25.16
CA ASN A 525 2.54 -23.94 25.09
C ASN A 525 2.80 -24.45 23.65
N SER A 526 2.64 -23.58 22.65
CA SER A 526 3.07 -23.87 21.27
C SER A 526 4.58 -24.18 21.22
N PHE A 527 4.99 -25.18 20.44
CA PHE A 527 6.35 -25.71 20.47
C PHE A 527 6.90 -26.12 19.09
N LEU A 528 8.23 -26.06 18.98
CA LEU A 528 9.03 -26.62 17.89
C LEU A 528 10.12 -27.45 18.55
N GLN A 529 10.13 -28.76 18.30
CA GLN A 529 10.91 -29.71 19.10
C GLN A 529 11.62 -30.73 18.20
N PRO A 530 12.95 -30.88 18.32
CA PRO A 530 13.64 -32.02 17.73
C PRO A 530 13.22 -33.30 18.46
N LEU A 531 12.81 -34.33 17.71
CA LEU A 531 12.48 -35.64 18.27
C LEU A 531 13.69 -36.57 18.27
N GLY A 532 14.62 -36.38 17.33
CA GLY A 532 15.78 -37.23 17.12
C GLY A 532 16.09 -37.41 15.64
N HIS A 533 16.41 -38.63 15.22
CA HIS A 533 16.73 -38.95 13.82
C HIS A 533 16.17 -40.32 13.38
N ILE A 534 16.04 -40.46 12.06
CA ILE A 534 15.82 -41.73 11.36
C ILE A 534 16.87 -41.89 10.26
N GLU A 535 17.45 -43.08 10.16
CA GLU A 535 18.31 -43.49 9.05
C GLU A 535 17.44 -44.17 7.99
N LEU A 536 17.51 -43.71 6.73
CA LEU A 536 16.65 -44.18 5.64
C LEU A 536 17.45 -44.86 4.54
N ASP A 537 17.05 -46.09 4.21
CA ASP A 537 17.57 -46.90 3.10
C ASP A 537 16.58 -46.91 1.92
N LEU A 538 16.80 -45.98 0.99
CA LEU A 538 16.04 -45.81 -0.24
C LEU A 538 16.78 -46.43 -1.44
N PRO A 539 16.06 -46.90 -2.48
CA PRO A 539 16.70 -47.45 -3.68
C PRO A 539 17.45 -46.37 -4.47
N ASP A 540 18.41 -46.78 -5.30
CA ASP A 540 19.18 -45.90 -6.17
C ASP A 540 18.31 -45.05 -7.11
N ALA A 541 18.76 -43.81 -7.37
CA ALA A 541 18.09 -42.89 -8.27
C ALA A 541 18.15 -43.37 -9.75
N PRO A 542 17.02 -43.61 -10.44
CA PRO A 542 17.05 -43.88 -11.89
C PRO A 542 17.56 -42.65 -12.65
N GLU A 543 18.19 -42.85 -13.82
CA GLU A 543 18.88 -41.80 -14.61
C GLU A 543 18.04 -40.53 -14.89
N LYS A 544 16.71 -40.65 -14.87
CA LYS A 544 15.73 -39.60 -15.18
C LYS A 544 15.02 -39.05 -13.94
N ALA A 545 15.45 -39.42 -12.74
CA ALA A 545 14.90 -38.91 -11.49
C ALA A 545 14.99 -37.39 -11.39
N ALA A 546 14.01 -36.78 -10.71
CA ALA A 546 14.12 -35.41 -10.27
C ALA A 546 15.32 -35.30 -9.30
N ARG A 547 16.23 -34.36 -9.56
CA ARG A 547 17.30 -34.03 -8.61
C ARG A 547 16.74 -33.20 -7.46
N PRO A 548 17.32 -33.28 -6.25
CA PRO A 548 16.94 -32.40 -5.15
C PRO A 548 17.10 -30.93 -5.55
N PRO A 549 16.28 -30.01 -5.01
CA PRO A 549 16.40 -28.59 -5.31
C PRO A 549 17.80 -28.11 -4.92
N PRO A 550 18.44 -27.23 -5.73
CA PRO A 550 19.67 -26.61 -5.30
C PRO A 550 19.42 -25.86 -4.00
N GLN A 551 20.27 -26.09 -3.00
CA GLN A 551 20.19 -25.37 -1.72
C GLN A 551 20.16 -23.85 -1.94
N PRO A 552 19.62 -23.06 -1.00
CA PRO A 552 19.81 -21.62 -0.97
C PRO A 552 21.31 -21.28 -0.78
N VAL A 553 22.05 -21.29 -1.90
CA VAL A 553 23.40 -20.74 -2.03
C VAL A 553 23.38 -19.35 -1.40
N ASP A 554 24.32 -19.11 -0.50
CA ASP A 554 24.45 -17.83 0.20
C ASP A 554 24.37 -16.66 -0.81
N PRO A 555 23.59 -15.60 -0.51
CA PRO A 555 23.41 -14.50 -1.46
C PRO A 555 24.73 -13.89 -1.94
N TYR A 556 25.80 -13.86 -1.14
CA TYR A 556 27.09 -13.36 -1.60
C TYR A 556 27.73 -14.29 -2.65
N THR A 557 27.73 -15.60 -2.42
CA THR A 557 28.20 -16.59 -3.42
C THR A 557 27.30 -16.71 -4.65
N ARG A 558 26.00 -16.37 -4.58
CA ARG A 558 25.12 -16.26 -5.78
C ARG A 558 25.61 -15.18 -6.77
N TYR A 559 26.23 -14.11 -6.28
CA TYR A 559 26.80 -13.03 -7.11
C TYR A 559 28.32 -13.12 -7.28
N GLY A 560 28.93 -14.25 -6.88
CA GLY A 560 30.35 -14.51 -7.12
C GLY A 560 30.71 -14.59 -8.60
N PRO A 561 31.99 -14.38 -8.96
CA PRO A 561 32.45 -14.48 -10.34
C PRO A 561 32.23 -15.91 -10.86
N LYS A 562 31.48 -16.03 -11.95
CA LYS A 562 31.33 -17.30 -12.68
C LYS A 562 32.66 -17.68 -13.33
N ALA A 563 32.88 -18.97 -13.54
CA ALA A 563 34.05 -19.48 -14.26
C ALA A 563 34.21 -18.78 -15.62
N GLU A 564 35.43 -18.37 -15.94
CA GLU A 564 35.74 -17.60 -17.15
C GLU A 564 35.47 -18.43 -18.41
N ILE A 565 34.59 -17.93 -19.30
CA ILE A 565 34.28 -18.58 -20.57
C ILE A 565 35.30 -18.11 -21.61
N THR A 566 36.45 -18.78 -21.66
CA THR A 566 37.46 -18.53 -22.70
C THR A 566 36.92 -18.92 -24.07
N HIS A 567 36.69 -17.94 -24.95
CA HIS A 567 36.24 -18.21 -26.32
C HIS A 567 37.33 -18.93 -27.13
N ILE A 568 37.12 -20.22 -27.41
CA ILE A 568 38.02 -21.01 -28.25
C ILE A 568 37.84 -20.57 -29.71
N PHE A 569 38.72 -19.68 -30.15
CA PHE A 569 38.80 -19.28 -31.55
C PHE A 569 39.11 -20.49 -32.44
N ARG A 570 38.51 -20.54 -33.64
CA ARG A 570 38.91 -21.50 -34.67
C ARG A 570 40.39 -21.30 -35.00
N ALA A 571 41.15 -22.38 -35.02
CA ALA A 571 42.56 -22.32 -35.41
C ALA A 571 42.67 -21.75 -36.85
N PRO A 572 43.60 -20.81 -37.11
CA PRO A 572 43.77 -20.24 -38.44
C PRO A 572 44.21 -21.31 -39.45
N GLU A 573 43.70 -21.20 -40.67
CA GLU A 573 44.00 -22.15 -41.75
C GLU A 573 45.50 -22.17 -42.09
N LYS A 574 46.05 -23.37 -42.29
CA LYS A 574 47.48 -23.56 -42.60
C LYS A 574 47.78 -23.00 -43.99
N ARG A 575 48.54 -21.90 -44.04
CA ARG A 575 49.10 -21.35 -45.28
C ARG A 575 50.15 -22.30 -45.89
N PRO A 576 50.29 -22.34 -47.24
CA PRO A 576 51.30 -23.17 -47.89
C PRO A 576 52.73 -22.70 -47.57
N PRO A 577 53.76 -23.57 -47.73
CA PRO A 577 55.15 -23.20 -47.53
C PRO A 577 55.59 -22.04 -48.43
N ARG A 578 56.39 -21.11 -47.88
CA ARG A 578 56.86 -19.91 -48.59
C ARG A 578 57.61 -20.27 -49.87
N GLU A 579 58.49 -21.28 -49.82
CA GLU A 579 59.31 -21.69 -50.97
C GLU A 579 58.46 -22.20 -52.15
N LEU A 580 57.34 -22.88 -51.87
CA LEU A 580 56.39 -23.31 -52.90
C LEU A 580 55.73 -22.09 -53.58
N SER A 581 55.33 -21.10 -52.78
CA SER A 581 54.76 -19.84 -53.30
C SER A 581 55.77 -19.03 -54.12
N LEU A 582 57.06 -19.06 -53.76
CA LEU A 582 58.13 -18.38 -54.51
C LEU A 582 58.46 -19.11 -55.82
N ALA A 583 58.47 -20.44 -55.82
CA ALA A 583 58.63 -21.23 -57.04
C ALA A 583 57.50 -20.96 -58.05
N PHE A 584 56.24 -20.93 -57.61
CA PHE A 584 55.11 -20.57 -58.48
C PHE A 584 55.16 -19.11 -58.96
N LEU A 585 55.62 -18.16 -58.14
CA LEU A 585 55.85 -16.78 -58.60
C LEU A 585 56.89 -16.72 -59.74
N GLY A 586 57.98 -17.48 -59.63
CA GLY A 586 58.97 -17.62 -60.70
C GLY A 586 58.38 -18.19 -61.99
N LEU A 587 57.55 -19.24 -61.88
CA LEU A 587 56.84 -19.84 -63.02
C LEU A 587 55.85 -18.87 -63.69
N VAL A 588 55.19 -17.99 -62.93
CA VAL A 588 54.28 -16.96 -63.48
C VAL A 588 55.03 -15.84 -64.20
N LEU A 589 56.24 -15.50 -63.76
CA LEU A 589 57.08 -14.48 -64.42
C LEU A 589 57.80 -14.99 -65.68
N LEU A 590 58.06 -16.30 -65.78
CA LEU A 590 58.79 -16.90 -66.90
C LEU A 590 58.13 -16.62 -68.29
N PRO A 591 56.80 -16.75 -68.47
CA PRO A 591 56.12 -16.35 -69.72
C PRO A 591 56.31 -14.88 -70.10
N PHE A 592 56.42 -13.96 -69.13
CA PHE A 592 56.65 -12.53 -69.41
C PHE A 592 58.05 -12.28 -69.97
N PHE A 593 59.08 -12.89 -69.39
CA PHE A 593 60.43 -12.84 -69.96
C PHE A 593 60.51 -13.55 -71.32
N GLY A 594 59.78 -14.65 -71.50
CA GLY A 594 59.63 -15.32 -72.81
C GLY A 594 59.01 -14.41 -73.87
N PHE A 595 57.97 -13.64 -73.51
CA PHE A 595 57.34 -12.63 -74.37
C PHE A 595 58.33 -11.51 -74.75
N LEU A 596 59.09 -10.97 -73.79
CA LEU A 596 60.11 -9.95 -74.07
C LEU A 596 61.21 -10.47 -75.02
N ALA A 597 61.70 -11.70 -74.80
CA ALA A 597 62.64 -12.35 -75.71
C ALA A 597 62.03 -12.57 -77.10
N GLY A 598 60.75 -12.94 -77.16
CA GLY A 598 59.97 -13.06 -78.40
C GLY A 598 59.88 -11.75 -79.19
N LEU A 599 59.61 -10.61 -78.52
CA LEU A 599 59.59 -9.30 -79.18
C LEU A 599 60.94 -8.94 -79.83
N VAL A 600 62.04 -9.23 -79.15
CA VAL A 600 63.41 -9.02 -79.67
C VAL A 600 63.69 -9.95 -80.87
N HIS A 601 63.35 -11.23 -80.75
CA HIS A 601 63.55 -12.22 -81.81
C HIS A 601 62.74 -11.90 -83.07
N LEU A 602 61.48 -11.52 -82.90
CA LEU A 602 60.57 -11.11 -83.98
C LEU A 602 60.86 -9.69 -84.53
N ARG A 603 61.86 -8.99 -83.99
CA ARG A 603 62.24 -7.61 -84.36
C ARG A 603 61.07 -6.62 -84.30
N ALA A 604 60.17 -6.82 -83.33
CA ALA A 604 59.07 -5.90 -83.05
C ALA A 604 59.64 -4.50 -82.76
N ASN A 605 59.15 -3.47 -83.46
CA ASN A 605 59.77 -2.15 -83.46
C ASN A 605 58.76 -1.01 -83.52
N LEU A 606 59.08 0.10 -82.85
CA LEU A 606 58.21 1.28 -82.73
C LEU A 606 58.44 2.30 -83.86
N LYS A 607 58.89 1.86 -85.06
CA LYS A 607 59.23 2.78 -86.18
C LYS A 607 58.02 3.54 -86.75
N ILE A 608 56.81 3.13 -86.42
CA ILE A 608 55.53 3.76 -86.82
C ILE A 608 55.16 4.91 -85.86
N TRP A 609 56.00 5.26 -84.87
CA TRP A 609 55.79 6.43 -84.04
C TRP A 609 55.68 7.71 -84.90
N PRO A 610 54.66 8.59 -84.68
CA PRO A 610 54.48 9.76 -85.52
C PRO A 610 55.65 10.73 -85.44
N LYS A 611 56.17 11.19 -86.59
CA LYS A 611 57.30 12.12 -86.67
C LYS A 611 56.89 13.61 -86.74
N SER A 612 55.62 13.90 -86.94
CA SER A 612 55.08 15.26 -86.94
C SER A 612 54.67 15.66 -85.52
N THR A 613 55.02 16.87 -85.10
CA THR A 613 54.90 17.37 -83.71
C THR A 613 53.50 17.14 -83.12
N VAL A 614 52.44 17.47 -83.86
CA VAL A 614 51.06 17.39 -83.34
C VAL A 614 50.63 15.92 -83.10
N PRO A 615 50.64 15.01 -84.10
CA PRO A 615 50.41 13.58 -83.85
C PRO A 615 51.35 12.96 -82.81
N ALA A 616 52.62 13.37 -82.76
CA ALA A 616 53.60 12.86 -81.78
C ALA A 616 53.20 13.23 -80.35
N THR A 617 52.76 14.47 -80.12
CA THR A 617 52.28 14.91 -78.79
C THR A 617 51.01 14.17 -78.35
N PHE A 618 50.02 13.97 -79.24
CA PHE A 618 48.83 13.21 -78.90
C PHE A 618 49.12 11.73 -78.62
N ALA A 619 49.99 11.08 -79.40
CA ALA A 619 50.44 9.71 -79.13
C ALA A 619 51.19 9.61 -77.78
N GLY A 620 52.06 10.57 -77.48
CA GLY A 620 52.75 10.65 -76.19
C GLY A 620 51.79 10.81 -75.00
N LEU A 621 50.82 11.72 -75.11
CA LEU A 621 49.80 11.94 -74.08
C LEU A 621 48.88 10.71 -73.90
N PHE A 622 48.52 10.01 -74.97
CA PHE A 622 47.73 8.78 -74.91
C PHE A 622 48.45 7.68 -74.12
N HIS A 623 49.71 7.39 -74.46
CA HIS A 623 50.49 6.38 -73.74
C HIS A 623 50.83 6.79 -72.30
N LEU A 624 51.07 8.08 -72.04
CA LEU A 624 51.24 8.60 -70.68
C LEU A 624 49.95 8.45 -69.85
N GLY A 625 48.78 8.67 -70.45
CA GLY A 625 47.49 8.46 -69.80
C GLY A 625 47.23 7.00 -69.45
N ILE A 626 47.50 6.06 -70.37
CA ILE A 626 47.44 4.61 -70.08
C ILE A 626 48.38 4.25 -68.91
N ALA A 627 49.62 4.76 -68.93
CA ALA A 627 50.57 4.52 -67.84
C ALA A 627 50.06 5.07 -66.50
N ALA A 628 49.44 6.26 -66.49
CA ALA A 628 48.86 6.86 -65.30
C ALA A 628 47.66 6.05 -64.75
N VAL A 629 46.80 5.51 -65.61
CA VAL A 629 45.66 4.65 -65.20
C VAL A 629 46.17 3.33 -64.59
N LEU A 630 47.15 2.67 -65.23
CA LEU A 630 47.78 1.46 -64.69
C LEU A 630 48.48 1.70 -63.35
N LEU A 631 49.16 2.86 -63.20
CA LEU A 631 49.80 3.27 -61.95
C LEU A 631 48.76 3.60 -60.85
N LEU A 632 47.58 4.11 -61.22
CA LEU A 632 46.47 4.34 -60.29
C LEU A 632 45.84 3.02 -59.80
N TYR A 633 45.73 2.00 -60.66
CA TYR A 633 45.34 0.65 -60.23
C TYR A 633 46.40 -0.01 -59.32
N ALA A 634 47.69 0.21 -59.60
CA ALA A 634 48.76 -0.25 -58.70
C ALA A 634 48.68 0.45 -57.33
N PHE A 635 48.44 1.76 -57.29
CA PHE A 635 48.23 2.49 -56.04
C PHE A 635 47.02 1.97 -55.26
N PHE A 636 45.87 1.76 -55.92
CA PHE A 636 44.67 1.17 -55.30
C PHE A 636 44.96 -0.18 -54.62
N TRP A 637 45.77 -1.03 -55.27
CA TRP A 637 46.15 -2.35 -54.72
C TRP A 637 47.10 -2.26 -53.52
N PHE A 638 48.07 -1.33 -53.55
CA PHE A 638 49.06 -1.19 -52.46
C PHE A 638 48.60 -0.30 -51.30
N LYS A 639 47.63 0.60 -51.52
CA LYS A 639 47.14 1.54 -50.52
C LYS A 639 45.70 1.92 -50.83
N THR A 640 44.78 1.58 -49.92
CA THR A 640 43.35 1.88 -50.04
C THR A 640 42.98 3.24 -49.42
N PRO A 641 42.69 4.26 -50.25
CA PRO A 641 41.67 5.25 -49.96
C PRO A 641 40.42 5.00 -50.82
N ASP A 642 39.25 5.22 -50.23
CA ASP A 642 37.92 5.40 -50.81
C ASP A 642 37.74 4.96 -52.28
N THR A 643 37.04 3.85 -52.47
CA THR A 643 36.70 3.30 -53.79
C THR A 643 36.01 4.33 -54.68
N GLU A 644 35.15 5.19 -54.14
CA GLU A 644 34.48 6.27 -54.88
C GLU A 644 35.48 7.31 -55.44
N LEU A 645 36.46 7.73 -54.64
CA LEU A 645 37.49 8.69 -55.07
C LEU A 645 38.43 8.08 -56.12
N THR A 646 38.76 6.79 -55.96
CA THR A 646 39.59 6.07 -56.92
C THR A 646 38.86 5.87 -58.25
N VAL A 647 37.59 5.44 -58.23
CA VAL A 647 36.75 5.25 -59.43
C VAL A 647 36.45 6.60 -60.11
N GLY A 648 36.18 7.67 -59.35
CA GLY A 648 36.00 9.01 -59.90
C GLY A 648 37.25 9.52 -60.62
N ARG A 649 38.45 9.21 -60.09
CA ARG A 649 39.73 9.56 -60.72
C ARG A 649 40.06 8.69 -61.93
N SER A 650 39.77 7.39 -61.90
CA SER A 650 39.96 6.54 -63.08
C SER A 650 39.03 6.99 -64.21
N LEU A 651 37.72 7.12 -63.95
CA LEU A 651 36.75 7.60 -64.95
C LEU A 651 37.12 8.96 -65.55
N GLY A 652 37.60 9.91 -64.75
CA GLY A 652 38.08 11.20 -65.25
C GLY A 652 39.30 11.07 -66.19
N MET A 653 40.26 10.20 -65.84
CA MET A 653 41.43 9.92 -66.69
C MET A 653 41.07 9.11 -67.93
N ASP A 654 40.17 8.13 -67.82
CA ASP A 654 39.70 7.30 -68.94
C ASP A 654 38.95 8.15 -69.97
N ILE A 655 38.08 9.08 -69.53
CA ILE A 655 37.40 10.06 -70.41
C ILE A 655 38.41 10.99 -71.10
N LEU A 656 39.48 11.41 -70.41
CA LEU A 656 40.55 12.21 -70.99
C LEU A 656 41.35 11.42 -72.03
N VAL A 657 41.73 10.18 -71.73
CA VAL A 657 42.42 9.25 -72.63
C VAL A 657 41.56 8.94 -73.86
N LEU A 658 40.27 8.66 -73.69
CA LEU A 658 39.33 8.45 -74.79
C LEU A 658 39.15 9.70 -75.67
N SER A 659 39.17 10.88 -75.06
CA SER A 659 39.08 12.16 -75.78
C SER A 659 40.35 12.46 -76.59
N ILE A 660 41.53 12.14 -76.05
CA ILE A 660 42.83 12.19 -76.76
C ILE A 660 42.88 11.15 -77.89
N ALA A 661 42.43 9.92 -77.63
CA ALA A 661 42.33 8.87 -78.63
C ALA A 661 41.40 9.25 -79.79
N LYS A 662 40.23 9.82 -79.48
CA LYS A 662 39.26 10.36 -80.46
C LYS A 662 39.77 11.57 -81.25
N GLN A 663 40.71 12.33 -80.70
CA GLN A 663 41.37 13.41 -81.44
C GLN A 663 42.48 12.87 -82.36
N ALA A 664 43.06 11.72 -82.04
CA ALA A 664 43.95 10.96 -82.92
C ALA A 664 43.19 10.14 -83.99
N ASP A 665 41.99 9.65 -83.68
CA ASP A 665 41.11 8.87 -84.56
C ASP A 665 39.66 9.41 -84.58
N LYS A 666 39.33 10.13 -85.66
CA LYS A 666 38.22 11.11 -85.72
C LYS A 666 36.79 10.54 -85.75
N ASN A 667 36.59 9.22 -85.62
CA ASN A 667 35.38 8.55 -86.12
C ASN A 667 34.33 8.12 -85.06
N PHE A 668 34.36 8.61 -83.81
CA PHE A 668 33.40 8.15 -82.77
C PHE A 668 32.69 9.28 -81.99
N VAL A 669 31.37 9.20 -81.82
CA VAL A 669 30.52 10.21 -81.13
C VAL A 669 29.92 9.63 -79.83
N LEU A 670 29.64 10.50 -78.84
CA LEU A 670 29.21 10.15 -77.47
C LEU A 670 27.68 10.24 -77.26
N CYS A 671 27.21 9.63 -76.18
CA CYS A 671 26.01 10.05 -75.43
C CYS A 671 26.27 10.13 -73.91
N GLN A 672 25.51 10.98 -73.22
CA GLN A 672 25.36 11.19 -71.76
C GLN A 672 23.82 11.34 -71.48
N PRO A 673 23.27 11.72 -70.30
CA PRO A 673 23.78 11.85 -68.91
C PRO A 673 23.12 10.81 -67.96
N THR A 674 22.63 10.95 -66.70
CA THR A 674 22.25 12.08 -65.80
C THR A 674 22.20 11.67 -64.31
N SER A 675 21.90 12.64 -63.44
CA SER A 675 21.90 12.68 -61.95
C SER A 675 20.54 12.51 -61.25
N SER A 676 20.52 12.28 -59.91
CA SER A 676 19.70 13.01 -58.89
C SER A 676 19.89 12.51 -57.42
N PHE A 677 19.36 13.26 -56.44
CA PHE A 677 19.39 13.03 -54.96
C PHE A 677 17.93 13.06 -54.39
N VAL A 678 17.54 13.07 -53.08
CA VAL A 678 18.14 13.40 -51.76
C VAL A 678 17.29 12.79 -50.59
N PHE A 679 17.71 13.04 -49.32
CA PHE A 679 16.88 13.39 -48.12
C PHE A 679 16.49 12.38 -47.00
N ILE A 680 16.45 12.93 -45.77
CA ILE A 680 15.80 12.53 -44.49
C ILE A 680 16.61 11.66 -43.48
N ALA A 681 16.35 11.88 -42.18
CA ALA A 681 17.04 11.31 -41.01
C ALA A 681 16.11 11.18 -39.76
N LEU A 682 16.67 10.72 -38.62
CA LEU A 682 16.23 10.84 -37.20
C LEU A 682 15.77 9.53 -36.47
N HIS A 683 15.95 9.55 -35.13
CA HIS A 683 15.30 8.76 -34.06
C HIS A 683 15.83 7.36 -33.64
N ILE A 684 16.62 7.32 -32.55
CA ILE A 684 16.64 6.25 -31.52
C ILE A 684 17.01 6.88 -30.16
N ALA A 685 16.11 6.79 -29.15
CA ALA A 685 16.42 6.67 -27.72
C ALA A 685 15.12 6.63 -26.88
N GLU A 686 14.75 5.47 -26.32
CA GLU A 686 13.83 5.42 -25.17
C GLU A 686 14.02 4.14 -24.32
N GLU A 687 13.57 4.22 -23.06
CA GLU A 687 14.10 3.52 -21.88
C GLU A 687 13.82 2.01 -21.76
N ASN A 688 14.75 1.29 -21.09
CA ASN A 688 14.47 0.00 -20.44
C ASN A 688 14.25 0.23 -18.93
N PHE A 689 13.18 -0.31 -18.35
CA PHE A 689 13.00 -0.39 -16.89
C PHE A 689 12.83 -1.84 -16.42
N THR A 690 13.74 -2.28 -15.56
CA THR A 690 13.60 -3.50 -14.74
C THR A 690 12.95 -3.16 -13.39
N PHE A 691 12.25 -4.12 -12.79
CA PHE A 691 11.61 -3.95 -11.46
C PHE A 691 12.23 -4.92 -10.45
N SER A 692 12.81 -4.36 -9.38
CA SER A 692 13.32 -5.10 -8.22
C SER A 692 12.19 -5.42 -7.23
N ASP A 693 12.30 -6.54 -6.50
CA ASP A 693 11.32 -6.99 -5.51
C ASP A 693 11.06 -5.96 -4.40
N THR A 694 12.08 -5.20 -3.98
CA THR A 694 11.93 -4.11 -2.99
C THR A 694 11.05 -2.97 -3.53
N LEU A 695 11.19 -2.65 -4.81
CA LEU A 695 10.36 -1.66 -5.51
C LEU A 695 8.93 -2.20 -5.75
N MET A 696 8.78 -3.52 -5.90
CA MET A 696 7.48 -4.19 -5.92
C MET A 696 6.79 -4.08 -4.55
N ALA A 697 7.48 -4.41 -3.46
CA ALA A 697 6.96 -4.34 -2.09
C ALA A 697 6.52 -2.90 -1.70
N LEU A 698 7.34 -1.89 -2.01
CA LEU A 698 6.99 -0.48 -1.84
C LEU A 698 5.74 -0.08 -2.65
N ARG A 699 5.58 -0.60 -3.86
CA ARG A 699 4.39 -0.36 -4.70
C ARG A 699 3.15 -1.12 -4.23
N MET A 700 3.32 -2.30 -3.62
CA MET A 700 2.23 -3.08 -3.03
C MET A 700 1.74 -2.45 -1.72
N MET A 701 2.64 -1.96 -0.86
CA MET A 701 2.27 -1.12 0.30
C MET A 701 1.52 0.15 -0.14
N ARG A 702 1.97 0.84 -1.19
CA ARG A 702 1.25 1.97 -1.80
C ARG A 702 -0.16 1.62 -2.30
N ALA A 703 -0.33 0.43 -2.88
CA ALA A 703 -1.60 0.00 -3.46
C ALA A 703 -2.60 -0.50 -2.40
N GLN A 704 -2.13 -1.09 -1.29
CA GLN A 704 -2.99 -1.56 -0.20
C GLN A 704 -3.28 -0.48 0.85
N PHE A 705 -2.32 0.39 1.14
CA PHE A 705 -2.40 1.35 2.25
C PHE A 705 -2.08 2.80 1.81
N PRO A 706 -2.76 3.35 0.78
CA PRO A 706 -2.51 4.71 0.28
C PRO A 706 -2.80 5.82 1.31
N HIS A 707 -3.54 5.50 2.38
CA HIS A 707 -3.77 6.39 3.52
C HIS A 707 -2.63 6.34 4.55
N ILE A 708 -2.03 5.16 4.80
CA ILE A 708 -0.97 5.00 5.79
C ILE A 708 0.34 5.65 5.31
N GLU A 709 0.78 5.44 4.06
CA GLU A 709 1.97 6.14 3.55
C GLU A 709 1.77 7.67 3.54
N LYS A 710 0.54 8.14 3.31
CA LYS A 710 0.22 9.57 3.35
C LYS A 710 0.18 10.14 4.77
N SER A 711 -0.32 9.37 5.76
CA SER A 711 -0.24 9.75 7.17
C SER A 711 1.22 9.79 7.61
N LEU A 712 1.94 8.66 7.53
CA LEU A 712 3.34 8.56 7.99
C LEU A 712 4.31 9.57 7.33
N ARG A 713 4.01 10.08 6.12
CA ARG A 713 4.78 11.21 5.51
C ARG A 713 4.35 12.59 6.00
N ARG A 714 3.06 12.79 6.29
CA ARG A 714 2.47 14.05 6.77
C ARG A 714 2.78 14.28 8.24
N ASP A 715 2.69 13.21 9.01
CA ASP A 715 2.93 13.11 10.45
C ASP A 715 4.44 13.00 10.77
N LYS A 716 5.32 13.19 9.76
CA LYS A 716 6.79 13.02 9.78
C LYS A 716 7.34 11.62 10.14
N VAL A 717 6.52 10.68 10.61
CA VAL A 717 6.88 9.31 10.99
C VAL A 717 7.77 8.54 9.98
N LEU A 718 7.83 8.87 8.67
CA LEU A 718 8.59 8.12 7.66
C LEU A 718 9.41 8.99 6.66
N ARG A 719 10.72 8.67 6.53
CA ARG A 719 11.60 9.12 5.44
C ARG A 719 12.20 7.94 4.64
N MET A 720 12.58 8.23 3.40
CA MET A 720 13.32 7.32 2.53
C MET A 720 14.58 8.01 2.01
N PHE A 721 15.71 7.33 2.06
CA PHE A 721 16.99 7.80 1.53
C PHE A 721 17.47 6.85 0.44
N LYS A 722 18.13 7.37 -0.60
CA LYS A 722 18.91 6.56 -1.53
C LYS A 722 20.34 6.48 -1.00
N LEU A 723 20.90 5.28 -0.88
CA LEU A 723 22.27 5.11 -0.42
C LEU A 723 23.24 5.22 -1.60
N ASN A 724 24.42 5.81 -1.36
CA ASN A 724 25.44 6.02 -2.41
C ASN A 724 26.27 4.75 -2.69
N THR A 725 25.85 3.58 -2.20
CA THR A 725 26.54 2.29 -2.33
C THR A 725 26.31 1.59 -3.66
N GLY A 726 25.26 1.95 -4.40
CA GLY A 726 24.98 1.39 -5.73
C GLY A 726 23.75 1.97 -6.42
N GLN A 727 23.48 1.51 -7.64
CA GLN A 727 22.16 1.68 -8.22
C GLN A 727 21.18 0.75 -7.50
N ASP A 728 20.20 1.39 -6.84
CA ASP A 728 18.96 0.85 -6.25
C ASP A 728 18.93 0.51 -4.75
N ASP A 729 20.02 0.73 -4.02
CA ASP A 729 20.00 0.72 -2.54
C ASP A 729 19.18 1.90 -1.98
N HIS A 730 18.15 1.59 -1.18
CA HIS A 730 17.32 2.59 -0.50
C HIS A 730 17.08 2.21 0.95
N ALA A 731 17.39 3.11 1.89
CA ALA A 731 17.05 2.98 3.29
C ALA A 731 15.67 3.57 3.56
N ILE A 732 14.84 2.84 4.30
CA ILE A 732 13.57 3.32 4.86
C ILE A 732 13.81 3.57 6.35
N MET A 733 13.48 4.76 6.83
CA MET A 733 13.77 5.20 8.19
C MET A 733 12.52 5.85 8.79
N PHE A 734 12.19 5.48 10.03
CA PHE A 734 11.10 6.14 10.76
C PHE A 734 11.68 7.37 11.49
N THR A 735 10.98 8.52 11.49
CA THR A 735 11.66 9.82 11.65
C THR A 735 11.40 10.59 12.96
N ASP A 736 10.37 10.27 13.73
CA ASP A 736 10.07 11.00 14.98
C ASP A 736 11.03 10.66 16.13
N ASP A 737 11.95 9.73 15.87
CA ASP A 737 12.87 9.19 16.85
C ASP A 737 14.31 9.12 16.28
N TYR A 738 14.71 9.92 15.28
CA TYR A 738 16.12 9.90 14.83
C TYR A 738 17.04 10.70 15.77
N LEU A 739 16.67 11.95 16.11
CA LEU A 739 17.45 12.71 17.10
C LEU A 739 17.29 12.12 18.50
N ASN A 740 16.10 11.60 18.82
CA ASN A 740 15.87 10.90 20.08
C ASN A 740 16.56 9.53 20.10
N GLN A 741 16.52 8.64 19.10
CA GLN A 741 17.35 7.42 19.07
C GLN A 741 18.85 7.70 18.97
N CYS A 742 19.32 8.76 18.32
CA CYS A 742 20.75 9.11 18.42
C CYS A 742 21.16 9.45 19.86
N SER A 743 20.25 9.96 20.70
CA SER A 743 20.47 10.09 22.15
C SER A 743 20.13 8.82 22.96
N LEU A 744 19.10 8.06 22.61
CA LEU A 744 18.61 6.89 23.35
C LEU A 744 19.31 5.58 22.98
N LEU A 745 19.98 5.49 21.84
CA LEU A 745 20.95 4.43 21.52
C LEU A 745 22.34 4.75 22.08
N SER A 746 22.62 6.02 22.45
CA SER A 746 23.80 6.39 23.23
C SER A 746 23.56 6.42 24.75
N LEU A 747 22.29 6.37 25.21
CA LEU A 747 21.92 6.39 26.65
C LEU A 747 20.98 5.25 27.10
N GLY A 748 20.57 4.31 26.24
CA GLY A 748 19.84 3.09 26.62
C GLY A 748 18.33 3.26 26.89
N GLY A 749 17.59 3.83 25.95
CA GLY A 749 16.13 3.99 26.05
C GLY A 749 15.37 2.65 26.06
N LYS A 750 14.48 2.45 27.05
CA LYS A 750 13.58 1.29 27.11
C LYS A 750 12.27 1.55 26.36
N VAL A 751 11.97 0.69 25.38
CA VAL A 751 10.62 0.54 24.81
C VAL A 751 9.64 0.09 25.90
N LYS A 752 8.38 0.54 25.85
CA LYS A 752 7.34 0.12 26.81
C LYS A 752 6.49 -1.03 26.27
N ASP A 753 6.13 -1.96 27.15
CA ASP A 753 5.35 -3.17 26.83
C ASP A 753 3.98 -2.85 26.20
N GLU A 754 3.38 -1.70 26.52
CA GLU A 754 2.12 -1.22 25.93
C GLU A 754 2.25 -0.96 24.42
N GLN A 755 3.38 -0.42 23.95
CA GLN A 755 3.62 -0.14 22.54
C GLN A 755 3.85 -1.45 21.76
N ILE A 756 4.58 -2.38 22.37
CA ILE A 756 4.78 -3.75 21.84
C ILE A 756 3.42 -4.46 21.74
N SER A 757 2.59 -4.36 22.78
CA SER A 757 1.25 -4.95 22.82
C SER A 757 0.33 -4.38 21.73
N GLN A 758 0.36 -3.07 21.48
CA GLN A 758 -0.38 -2.43 20.39
C GLN A 758 0.05 -2.97 19.00
N LEU A 759 1.35 -3.12 18.77
CA LEU A 759 1.88 -3.60 17.48
C LEU A 759 1.61 -5.10 17.25
N ILE A 760 1.55 -5.90 18.32
CA ILE A 760 1.09 -7.31 18.26
C ILE A 760 -0.41 -7.37 17.96
N ASN A 761 -1.22 -6.56 18.65
CA ASN A 761 -2.67 -6.48 18.41
C ASN A 761 -3.00 -5.99 17.00
N ALA A 762 -2.17 -5.14 16.40
CA ALA A 762 -2.28 -4.71 15.00
C ALA A 762 -1.80 -5.75 13.97
N GLY A 763 -1.27 -6.90 14.41
CA GLY A 763 -0.69 -7.93 13.53
C GLY A 763 0.58 -7.48 12.79
N LEU A 764 1.27 -6.44 13.28
CA LEU A 764 2.48 -5.88 12.70
C LEU A 764 3.77 -6.43 13.34
N LEU A 765 3.67 -6.96 14.56
CA LEU A 765 4.73 -7.73 15.22
C LEU A 765 4.23 -9.10 15.69
N ILE A 766 5.06 -10.13 15.53
CA ILE A 766 4.85 -11.48 16.07
C ILE A 766 6.04 -11.79 16.98
N ARG A 767 5.80 -12.21 18.23
CA ARG A 767 6.88 -12.58 19.16
C ARG A 767 7.64 -13.82 18.66
N GLN A 768 8.96 -13.78 18.66
CA GLN A 768 9.79 -14.90 18.19
C GLN A 768 9.81 -16.00 19.27
N LEU A 769 9.45 -17.23 18.91
CA LEU A 769 9.25 -18.36 19.84
C LEU A 769 10.55 -18.94 20.45
N ILE A 770 11.68 -18.26 20.33
CA ILE A 770 13.02 -18.74 20.74
C ILE A 770 13.72 -17.76 21.70
N ASP A 771 13.45 -16.45 21.56
CA ASP A 771 13.95 -15.42 22.47
C ASP A 771 12.77 -14.51 22.85
N GLU A 772 12.46 -14.46 24.14
CA GLU A 772 11.36 -13.69 24.70
C GLU A 772 11.44 -12.18 24.41
N ASN A 773 12.62 -11.65 24.07
CA ASN A 773 12.83 -10.24 23.74
C ASN A 773 12.86 -9.95 22.23
N MET A 774 12.77 -10.98 21.36
CA MET A 774 12.74 -10.80 19.91
C MET A 774 11.32 -10.82 19.34
N TYR A 775 11.11 -10.00 18.31
CA TYR A 775 9.86 -9.91 17.57
C TYR A 775 10.14 -9.80 16.06
N TRP A 776 9.33 -10.47 15.25
CA TRP A 776 9.37 -10.41 13.79
C TRP A 776 8.31 -9.44 13.28
N PHE A 777 8.68 -8.57 12.34
CA PHE A 777 7.71 -7.76 11.61
C PHE A 777 6.88 -8.60 10.65
N SER A 778 5.56 -8.43 10.71
CA SER A 778 4.58 -9.15 9.90
C SER A 778 3.76 -8.18 9.05
N ILE A 779 3.35 -8.63 7.86
CA ILE A 779 2.45 -7.90 6.98
C ILE A 779 1.08 -8.62 7.02
N PRO A 780 0.05 -8.05 7.69
CA PRO A 780 -1.28 -8.63 7.74
C PRO A 780 -1.82 -9.01 6.36
N ASN A 781 -2.48 -10.17 6.27
CA ASN A 781 -3.15 -10.67 5.07
C ASN A 781 -2.27 -10.88 3.81
N ILE A 782 -0.93 -10.81 3.91
CA ILE A 782 0.00 -11.00 2.78
C ILE A 782 -0.24 -12.30 1.99
N GLY A 783 -0.64 -13.38 2.65
CA GLY A 783 -0.99 -14.65 1.99
C GLY A 783 -2.17 -14.54 1.00
N SER A 784 -3.13 -13.65 1.24
CA SER A 784 -4.23 -13.36 0.30
C SER A 784 -3.71 -12.66 -0.95
N VAL A 785 -2.78 -11.72 -0.77
CA VAL A 785 -2.15 -10.96 -1.87
C VAL A 785 -1.25 -11.86 -2.72
N LEU A 786 -0.42 -12.70 -2.10
CA LEU A 786 0.42 -13.69 -2.79
C LEU A 786 -0.41 -14.73 -3.55
N LYS A 787 -1.54 -15.16 -2.97
CA LYS A 787 -2.51 -16.03 -3.65
C LYS A 787 -3.13 -15.34 -4.87
N GLY A 788 -3.58 -14.08 -4.72
CA GLY A 788 -4.10 -13.26 -5.82
C GLY A 788 -3.07 -12.99 -6.92
N LEU A 789 -1.80 -12.80 -6.56
CA LEU A 789 -0.68 -12.68 -7.50
C LEU A 789 -0.49 -13.99 -8.29
N SER A 790 -0.37 -15.13 -7.61
CA SER A 790 -0.21 -16.44 -8.24
C SER A 790 -1.40 -16.81 -9.14
N GLN A 791 -2.62 -16.52 -8.71
CA GLN A 791 -3.83 -16.83 -9.47
C GLN A 791 -4.05 -15.87 -10.65
N GLY A 792 -3.78 -14.57 -10.51
CA GLY A 792 -3.85 -13.60 -11.60
C GLY A 792 -2.81 -13.86 -12.70
N ARG A 793 -1.57 -14.23 -12.34
CA ARG A 793 -0.54 -14.69 -13.30
C ARG A 793 -1.06 -15.86 -14.14
N LYS A 794 -1.63 -16.88 -13.48
CA LYS A 794 -2.21 -18.06 -14.13
C LYS A 794 -3.43 -17.73 -15.00
N GLU A 795 -4.31 -16.84 -14.55
CA GLU A 795 -5.48 -16.37 -15.31
C GLU A 795 -5.07 -15.61 -16.58
N LEU A 796 -4.12 -14.67 -16.47
CA LEU A 796 -3.57 -13.91 -17.60
C LEU A 796 -2.90 -14.85 -18.62
N LEU A 797 -2.00 -15.74 -18.18
CA LEU A 797 -1.37 -16.73 -19.05
C LEU A 797 -2.41 -17.64 -19.73
N SER A 798 -3.54 -17.93 -19.08
CA SER A 798 -4.64 -18.67 -19.69
C SER A 798 -5.38 -17.91 -20.79
N PHE A 799 -5.45 -16.57 -20.73
CA PHE A 799 -6.04 -15.76 -21.81
C PHE A 799 -5.18 -15.77 -23.08
N LEU A 800 -3.85 -15.88 -22.93
CA LEU A 800 -2.93 -15.96 -24.05
C LEU A 800 -2.79 -17.40 -24.57
N SER A 801 -2.60 -18.39 -23.70
CA SER A 801 -2.36 -19.79 -24.11
C SER A 801 -3.54 -20.44 -24.85
N ARG A 802 -4.77 -19.94 -24.63
CA ARG A 802 -5.98 -20.34 -25.38
C ARG A 802 -6.08 -19.72 -26.79
N ARG A 803 -5.12 -18.90 -27.23
CA ARG A 803 -5.07 -18.34 -28.61
C ARG A 803 -4.12 -19.14 -29.49
N LYS A 804 -4.49 -19.32 -30.77
CA LYS A 804 -3.73 -20.09 -31.77
C LYS A 804 -2.24 -19.77 -31.84
N TYR A 805 -1.88 -18.48 -31.67
CA TYR A 805 -0.50 -18.00 -31.73
C TYR A 805 0.07 -17.56 -30.37
N LYS A 806 -0.60 -17.92 -29.25
CA LYS A 806 -0.24 -17.56 -27.86
C LYS A 806 -0.02 -16.06 -27.61
N GLU A 807 -0.78 -15.21 -28.31
CA GLU A 807 -0.61 -13.75 -28.31
C GLU A 807 -1.94 -12.98 -28.37
N MET A 808 -1.92 -11.69 -27.97
CA MET A 808 -3.05 -10.77 -28.06
C MET A 808 -2.60 -9.30 -27.99
N MET A 809 -3.36 -8.38 -28.58
CA MET A 809 -3.12 -6.93 -28.47
C MET A 809 -3.17 -6.44 -27.02
N MET A 810 -2.20 -5.59 -26.64
CA MET A 810 -2.07 -5.00 -25.30
C MET A 810 -3.38 -4.31 -24.87
N ALA A 811 -3.90 -3.41 -25.71
CA ALA A 811 -5.15 -2.67 -25.47
C ALA A 811 -6.42 -3.56 -25.45
N THR A 812 -6.33 -4.83 -25.84
CA THR A 812 -7.39 -5.84 -25.67
C THR A 812 -7.19 -6.67 -24.41
N LEU A 813 -5.95 -6.87 -23.94
CA LEU A 813 -5.66 -7.50 -22.66
C LEU A 813 -6.02 -6.57 -21.49
N GLU A 814 -5.59 -5.31 -21.53
CA GLU A 814 -5.84 -4.31 -20.47
C GLU A 814 -7.33 -4.03 -20.21
N LYS A 815 -8.20 -4.29 -21.20
CA LYS A 815 -9.67 -4.18 -21.06
C LYS A 815 -10.32 -5.42 -20.43
N LYS A 816 -9.54 -6.45 -20.07
CA LYS A 816 -10.02 -7.66 -19.38
C LYS A 816 -9.75 -7.57 -17.88
N ARG A 817 -10.82 -7.58 -17.08
CA ARG A 817 -10.73 -7.73 -15.63
C ARG A 817 -10.38 -9.18 -15.26
N LEU A 818 -9.34 -9.34 -14.43
CA LEU A 818 -9.02 -10.61 -13.77
C LEU A 818 -10.09 -10.92 -12.70
N ARG A 819 -10.43 -12.20 -12.51
CA ARG A 819 -11.44 -12.66 -11.55
C ARG A 819 -10.82 -13.19 -10.26
N LEU A 820 -9.58 -13.67 -10.32
CA LEU A 820 -8.88 -14.34 -9.22
C LEU A 820 -7.78 -13.48 -8.59
N SER A 821 -7.73 -12.19 -8.91
CA SER A 821 -6.73 -11.22 -8.44
C SER A 821 -7.39 -9.91 -7.99
N PRO A 822 -7.02 -9.36 -6.82
CA PRO A 822 -7.37 -7.99 -6.45
C PRO A 822 -6.48 -6.94 -7.16
N LEU A 823 -5.31 -7.36 -7.69
CA LEU A 823 -4.39 -6.51 -8.44
C LEU A 823 -4.82 -6.41 -9.91
N ASP A 824 -4.66 -5.22 -10.50
CA ASP A 824 -5.07 -4.89 -11.87
C ASP A 824 -4.28 -5.66 -12.96
N MET A 825 -4.90 -5.83 -14.13
CA MET A 825 -4.31 -6.46 -15.32
C MET A 825 -2.97 -5.82 -15.73
N ARG A 826 -2.81 -4.50 -15.61
CA ARG A 826 -1.55 -3.81 -15.96
C ARG A 826 -0.40 -4.17 -15.03
N PHE A 827 -0.70 -4.54 -13.78
CA PHE A 827 0.30 -5.04 -12.83
C PHE A 827 0.85 -6.39 -13.30
N HIS A 828 -0.04 -7.37 -13.51
CA HIS A 828 0.32 -8.72 -13.95
C HIS A 828 1.00 -8.75 -15.32
N LEU A 829 0.61 -7.85 -16.24
CA LEU A 829 1.30 -7.63 -17.50
C LEU A 829 2.76 -7.23 -17.30
N ARG A 830 3.02 -6.18 -16.50
CA ARG A 830 4.38 -5.65 -16.25
C ARG A 830 5.25 -6.65 -15.49
N ASP A 831 4.66 -7.34 -14.52
CA ASP A 831 5.28 -8.39 -13.71
C ASP A 831 5.70 -9.62 -14.55
N LEU A 832 4.83 -10.11 -15.43
CA LEU A 832 5.16 -11.23 -16.32
C LEU A 832 6.06 -10.84 -17.51
N ILE A 833 6.07 -9.58 -17.94
CA ILE A 833 7.06 -9.06 -18.92
C ILE A 833 8.43 -8.91 -18.24
N GLY A 834 8.49 -8.29 -17.07
CA GLY A 834 9.74 -8.06 -16.32
C GLY A 834 10.42 -9.35 -15.84
N SER A 835 9.62 -10.38 -15.54
CA SER A 835 10.13 -11.74 -15.25
C SER A 835 10.36 -12.61 -16.50
N GLY A 836 10.28 -12.05 -17.71
CA GLY A 836 10.62 -12.71 -18.98
C GLY A 836 9.59 -13.71 -19.53
N HIS A 837 8.53 -14.03 -18.79
CA HIS A 837 7.47 -14.97 -19.18
C HIS A 837 6.61 -14.46 -20.36
N LEU A 838 6.56 -13.15 -20.57
CA LEU A 838 5.89 -12.50 -21.70
C LEU A 838 6.87 -11.62 -22.47
N LYS A 839 6.68 -11.53 -23.78
CA LYS A 839 7.44 -10.63 -24.67
C LYS A 839 6.49 -9.73 -25.46
N THR A 840 6.85 -8.46 -25.58
CA THR A 840 6.12 -7.46 -26.38
C THR A 840 6.67 -7.40 -27.79
N VAL A 841 5.78 -7.27 -28.79
CA VAL A 841 6.14 -7.15 -30.21
C VAL A 841 5.34 -5.99 -30.81
N GLN A 842 6.04 -5.03 -31.42
CA GLN A 842 5.39 -3.93 -32.12
C GLN A 842 4.90 -4.39 -33.50
N THR A 843 3.68 -4.00 -33.87
CA THR A 843 3.10 -4.27 -35.20
C THR A 843 2.44 -3.00 -35.77
N PRO A 844 2.18 -2.92 -37.09
CA PRO A 844 1.50 -1.78 -37.69
C PRO A 844 0.09 -1.49 -37.12
N SER A 845 -0.52 -2.46 -36.45
CA SER A 845 -1.84 -2.32 -35.81
C SER A 845 -1.76 -2.08 -34.28
N GLY A 846 -0.55 -1.90 -33.73
CA GLY A 846 -0.31 -1.68 -32.31
C GLY A 846 0.57 -2.75 -31.65
N LEU A 847 0.72 -2.64 -30.33
CA LEU A 847 1.63 -3.46 -29.53
C LEU A 847 0.94 -4.77 -29.09
N ILE A 848 1.57 -5.90 -29.41
CA ILE A 848 1.09 -7.26 -29.11
C ILE A 848 1.90 -7.84 -27.95
N VAL A 849 1.23 -8.57 -27.05
CA VAL A 849 1.85 -9.36 -25.98
C VAL A 849 1.76 -10.84 -26.35
N ARG A 850 2.89 -11.54 -26.32
CA ARG A 850 3.03 -12.98 -26.62
C ARG A 850 3.66 -13.71 -25.44
N VAL A 851 3.24 -14.93 -25.15
CA VAL A 851 3.92 -15.80 -24.17
C VAL A 851 5.33 -16.13 -24.71
N ALA A 852 6.35 -15.97 -23.87
CA ALA A 852 7.69 -16.43 -24.22
C ALA A 852 7.67 -17.94 -24.52
N LYS A 853 8.45 -18.36 -25.51
CA LYS A 853 8.90 -19.75 -25.56
C LYS A 853 10.16 -19.85 -24.71
N ASP A 854 10.22 -20.91 -23.93
CA ASP A 854 11.47 -21.52 -23.45
C ASP A 854 12.32 -21.99 -24.66
#